data_AF-A0A1M6TH35-F1
#
_entry.id   AF-A0A1M6TH35-F1
#
_cell.length_a   1.000
_cell.length_b   1.000
_cell.length_c   1.000
_cell.angle_alpha   90.00
_cell.angle_beta   90.00
_cell.angle_gamma   90.00
#
_symmetry.space_group_name_H-M   'P 1'
#
loop_
_entity.id
_entity.type
_entity.pdbx_description
1 polymer ?
#
loop_
_entity_poly.entity_id
_entity_poly.type
_entity_poly.pdbx_seq_one_letter_code
_entity_poly.pdbx_strand_id
1 'polypeptide(L)'
;MKNRKLPILVAVFSLLTVNSVFAQQHKNVVENYLRSNLAIGKNAANTDFIISSEDPSESLKATVVKIQQTYNGIPVFGNSSTLLIRDNNVLNFTGDFSSRTAKLSGTSQAQDASKIFIKVVENLKLSDAQSYKQSLTKGEIKEPALVYYDNGSELVLSYEMEFYEQKSSNLWHIIADAKTGTIYSKDNLTLSCNFADGTFGRTHEHNHNSANIPDKTIGAPTTPFLVNNASYNVYPFPIEAPTFGNRSIVTNPWDLSASSLGWQNDNATEYNITRGNNVYAYTDENSTNAIGLSADGGNSHIFDFPLNTANGLDSYKDASITNLFYVNNRVHDVLYKFGFTETSKNFQAYNFGKGGGQNDYVLAEARDGAGVADLSLNYYNNANFSTPSDGTRPRMQMYIWLGAQPYFSYNAPSGLAGTSIPSVGLGYFGPPLWKKSVTGDVAISPILDACTALPTGSLTGKIGIAQRGNCNFIVKVKNLEDAGAIAGIIYNSPNAETNPGEAISNMSGDGTTPINIPSVFLPQSRGEAITNLINGSQNVNVTLSIPVKDGSLDNGIISHEYGHGLSTRLTGTSVSCLSSSADKEQMGEGWSDFLALMLTMKSTDNASVPRGIGTFASGEPTTGVGIRPAKYSPDPAINGFTYGDTNGMEYTNANGALVPDVHSIGFVWATILWDLHWKYVEKYGFNNDITADPNSGSARVFQAVVDGLKLQGCYPTFIMGRDAIIAADQASTGGSNKCTIWNVFAKRGVGVNANAGSKTNINDQVEDFTVPAECALATNEVTSVKGFSIYPNPAKNEVFLNFKNTILGKVNVEIYDASGKLVSQQQIDPSSKEAVNTQKLANGVYVVKASGIGLNYSSKLIINK
;
A
#
# COMPACT_ATOMS: atom_id res chain seq x y z
N MET A 1 -45.48 12.56 -50.79
CA MET A 1 -44.43 11.62 -50.34
C MET A 1 -44.25 11.79 -48.83
N LYS A 2 -44.44 10.74 -48.03
CA LYS A 2 -44.13 10.72 -46.58
C LYS A 2 -43.62 9.31 -46.25
N ASN A 3 -42.31 9.16 -46.03
CA ASN A 3 -41.73 7.87 -45.65
C ASN A 3 -41.60 7.74 -44.13
N ARG A 4 -41.86 6.52 -43.69
CA ARG A 4 -42.08 6.04 -42.32
C ARG A 4 -40.90 6.34 -41.38
N LYS A 5 -41.22 6.69 -40.13
CA LYS A 5 -40.37 6.43 -38.95
C LYS A 5 -40.89 5.17 -38.24
N LEU A 6 -39.99 4.24 -37.90
CA LEU A 6 -40.14 3.15 -36.91
C LEU A 6 -38.71 2.82 -36.39
N PRO A 7 -38.51 2.24 -35.19
CA PRO A 7 -38.16 3.09 -34.06
C PRO A 7 -36.88 2.67 -33.32
N ILE A 8 -36.28 3.64 -32.64
CA ILE A 8 -35.09 3.48 -31.77
C ILE A 8 -35.35 2.59 -30.53
N LEU A 9 -36.61 2.20 -30.27
CA LEU A 9 -37.01 1.41 -29.11
C LEU A 9 -36.40 -0.01 -29.04
N VAL A 10 -36.01 -0.60 -30.18
CA VAL A 10 -35.50 -1.98 -30.21
C VAL A 10 -34.06 -2.06 -29.67
N ALA A 11 -33.22 -1.06 -29.95
CA ALA A 11 -31.80 -1.08 -29.56
C ALA A 11 -31.60 -1.01 -28.04
N VAL A 12 -32.43 -0.24 -27.32
CA VAL A 12 -32.35 -0.11 -25.86
C VAL A 12 -32.81 -1.38 -25.15
N PHE A 13 -33.82 -2.08 -25.68
CA PHE A 13 -34.21 -3.40 -25.17
C PHE A 13 -33.14 -4.47 -25.43
N SER A 14 -32.46 -4.43 -26.59
CA SER A 14 -31.40 -5.40 -26.91
C SER A 14 -30.24 -5.39 -25.92
N LEU A 15 -29.79 -4.21 -25.45
CA LEU A 15 -28.69 -4.09 -24.49
C LEU A 15 -29.07 -4.60 -23.09
N LEU A 16 -30.31 -4.36 -22.64
CA LEU A 16 -30.81 -4.86 -21.35
C LEU A 16 -31.06 -6.39 -21.37
N THR A 17 -31.45 -6.96 -22.51
CA THR A 17 -31.64 -8.41 -22.64
C THR A 17 -30.33 -9.19 -22.67
N VAL A 18 -29.25 -8.64 -23.23
CA VAL A 18 -27.97 -9.38 -23.36
C VAL A 18 -27.33 -9.63 -21.99
N ASN A 19 -27.26 -8.62 -21.11
CA ASN A 19 -26.71 -8.79 -19.77
C ASN A 19 -27.56 -9.75 -18.90
N SER A 20 -28.89 -9.70 -19.02
CA SER A 20 -29.77 -10.61 -18.27
C SER A 20 -29.72 -12.06 -18.76
N VAL A 21 -29.46 -12.30 -20.06
CA VAL A 21 -29.21 -13.64 -20.61
C VAL A 21 -27.89 -14.24 -20.09
N PHE A 22 -26.81 -13.46 -20.03
CA PHE A 22 -25.52 -13.95 -19.53
C PHE A 22 -25.53 -14.28 -18.02
N ALA A 23 -26.09 -13.42 -17.17
CA ALA A 23 -26.21 -13.70 -15.74
C ALA A 23 -27.05 -14.96 -15.47
N GLN A 24 -28.12 -15.17 -16.24
CA GLN A 24 -28.95 -16.38 -16.15
C GLN A 24 -28.23 -17.63 -16.66
N GLN A 25 -27.28 -17.50 -17.59
CA GLN A 25 -26.42 -18.59 -18.06
C GLN A 25 -25.41 -19.02 -16.98
N HIS A 26 -24.65 -18.09 -16.39
CA HIS A 26 -23.69 -18.44 -15.32
C HIS A 26 -24.37 -19.00 -14.07
N LYS A 27 -25.55 -18.48 -13.68
CA LYS A 27 -26.32 -19.05 -12.56
C LYS A 27 -26.59 -20.55 -12.75
N ASN A 28 -27.03 -20.95 -13.94
CA ASN A 28 -27.27 -22.36 -14.26
C ASN A 28 -25.97 -23.21 -14.22
N VAL A 29 -24.83 -22.65 -14.66
CA VAL A 29 -23.53 -23.33 -14.57
C VAL A 29 -23.14 -23.57 -13.11
N VAL A 30 -23.27 -22.55 -12.26
CA VAL A 30 -22.99 -22.65 -10.82
C VAL A 30 -23.93 -23.65 -10.13
N GLU A 31 -25.25 -23.57 -10.37
CA GLU A 31 -26.22 -24.52 -9.80
C GLU A 31 -25.88 -25.98 -10.17
N ASN A 32 -25.53 -26.23 -11.43
CA ASN A 32 -25.15 -27.57 -11.89
C ASN A 32 -23.82 -28.04 -11.29
N TYR A 33 -22.84 -27.14 -11.15
CA TYR A 33 -21.56 -27.45 -10.51
C TYR A 33 -21.73 -27.82 -9.03
N LEU A 34 -22.45 -27.00 -8.26
CA LEU A 34 -22.71 -27.25 -6.83
C LEU A 34 -23.50 -28.55 -6.59
N ARG A 35 -24.46 -28.88 -7.46
CA ARG A 35 -25.24 -30.13 -7.37
C ARG A 35 -24.45 -31.38 -7.76
N SER A 36 -23.55 -31.28 -8.74
CA SER A 36 -22.79 -32.44 -9.24
C SER A 36 -21.52 -32.72 -8.44
N ASN A 37 -20.88 -31.68 -7.92
CA ASN A 37 -19.59 -31.81 -7.25
C ASN A 37 -19.77 -32.09 -5.75
N LEU A 38 -20.15 -33.33 -5.44
CA LEU A 38 -20.48 -33.80 -4.08
C LEU A 38 -19.40 -33.54 -3.02
N ALA A 39 -18.14 -33.23 -3.38
CA ALA A 39 -17.11 -32.86 -2.41
C ALA A 39 -17.33 -31.44 -1.83
N ILE A 40 -17.88 -30.52 -2.63
CA ILE A 40 -18.07 -29.09 -2.32
C ILE A 40 -19.42 -28.83 -1.61
N GLY A 41 -20.33 -29.81 -1.67
CA GLY A 41 -21.65 -29.72 -1.05
C GLY A 41 -22.00 -30.84 -0.08
N LYS A 42 -21.09 -31.78 0.21
CA LYS A 42 -21.40 -33.03 0.94
C LYS A 42 -22.01 -32.81 2.32
N ASN A 43 -21.62 -31.72 2.96
CA ASN A 43 -22.12 -31.30 4.26
C ASN A 43 -22.98 -30.03 4.17
N ALA A 44 -22.99 -29.31 3.03
CA ALA A 44 -23.73 -28.06 2.85
C ALA A 44 -25.25 -28.32 2.89
N ALA A 45 -25.88 -27.96 4.00
CA ALA A 45 -27.32 -28.18 4.18
C ALA A 45 -28.19 -27.19 3.39
N ASN A 46 -27.61 -26.09 2.92
CA ASN A 46 -28.20 -25.26 1.87
C ASN A 46 -27.17 -24.92 0.79
N THR A 47 -27.58 -25.02 -0.47
CA THR A 47 -26.80 -24.60 -1.65
C THR A 47 -27.38 -23.39 -2.36
N ASP A 48 -28.43 -22.76 -1.84
CA ASP A 48 -28.95 -21.49 -2.37
C ASP A 48 -27.89 -20.39 -2.30
N PHE A 49 -27.75 -19.63 -3.40
CA PHE A 49 -26.79 -18.54 -3.50
C PHE A 49 -27.33 -17.37 -4.33
N ILE A 50 -26.68 -16.22 -4.19
CA ILE A 50 -26.74 -15.12 -5.14
C ILE A 50 -25.38 -14.93 -5.81
N ILE A 51 -25.38 -14.48 -7.07
CA ILE A 51 -24.17 -13.99 -7.72
C ILE A 51 -23.92 -12.58 -7.19
N SER A 52 -22.76 -12.36 -6.58
CA SER A 52 -22.35 -11.08 -5.99
C SER A 52 -21.61 -10.20 -6.99
N SER A 53 -20.90 -10.80 -7.94
CA SER A 53 -20.17 -10.11 -9.01
C SER A 53 -19.79 -11.09 -10.13
N GLU A 54 -19.69 -10.58 -11.35
CA GLU A 54 -19.20 -11.26 -12.54
C GLU A 54 -18.17 -10.35 -13.21
N ASP A 55 -16.92 -10.81 -13.29
CA ASP A 55 -15.80 -10.07 -13.87
C ASP A 55 -15.23 -10.82 -15.07
N PRO A 56 -15.54 -10.40 -16.32
CA PRO A 56 -14.96 -10.98 -17.53
C PRO A 56 -13.46 -10.61 -17.62
N SER A 57 -12.58 -11.55 -17.29
CA SER A 57 -11.14 -11.32 -17.29
C SER A 57 -10.51 -11.69 -18.65
N GLU A 58 -9.86 -10.71 -19.27
CA GLU A 58 -9.14 -10.89 -20.55
C GLU A 58 -7.87 -11.75 -20.37
N SER A 59 -7.10 -11.52 -19.30
CA SER A 59 -5.89 -12.28 -18.97
C SER A 59 -6.19 -13.77 -18.72
N LEU A 60 -7.25 -14.05 -17.97
CA LEU A 60 -7.73 -15.39 -17.68
C LEU A 60 -8.57 -15.98 -18.81
N LYS A 61 -8.99 -15.20 -19.82
CA LYS A 61 -9.88 -15.63 -20.92
C LYS A 61 -11.11 -16.37 -20.40
N ALA A 62 -11.70 -15.85 -19.31
CA ALA A 62 -12.72 -16.51 -18.52
C ALA A 62 -13.39 -15.49 -17.59
N THR A 63 -14.60 -15.80 -17.13
CA THR A 63 -15.34 -14.96 -16.18
C THR A 63 -15.03 -15.40 -14.76
N VAL A 64 -14.57 -14.49 -13.91
CA VAL A 64 -14.52 -14.69 -12.45
C VAL A 64 -15.93 -14.41 -11.91
N VAL A 65 -16.60 -15.43 -11.40
CA VAL A 65 -17.95 -15.34 -10.84
C VAL A 65 -17.89 -15.59 -9.35
N LYS A 66 -18.26 -14.60 -8.55
CA LYS A 66 -18.24 -14.70 -7.09
C LYS A 66 -19.65 -14.85 -6.55
N ILE A 67 -19.88 -15.86 -5.72
CA ILE A 67 -21.20 -16.18 -5.16
C ILE A 67 -21.21 -16.06 -3.64
N GLN A 68 -22.36 -15.67 -3.10
CA GLN A 68 -22.63 -15.59 -1.66
C GLN A 68 -23.68 -16.64 -1.30
N GLN A 69 -23.42 -17.49 -0.31
CA GLN A 69 -24.43 -18.42 0.21
C GLN A 69 -25.60 -17.61 0.80
N THR A 70 -26.83 -18.10 0.64
CA THR A 70 -28.02 -17.51 1.22
C THR A 70 -28.84 -18.51 2.03
N TYR A 71 -29.70 -18.01 2.89
CA TYR A 71 -30.76 -18.77 3.52
C TYR A 71 -32.05 -17.96 3.47
N ASN A 72 -33.16 -18.51 2.97
CA ASN A 72 -34.40 -17.78 2.71
C ASN A 72 -34.20 -16.47 1.90
N GLY A 73 -33.19 -16.42 1.01
CA GLY A 73 -32.84 -15.24 0.23
C GLY A 73 -32.00 -14.17 0.95
N ILE A 74 -31.66 -14.37 2.24
CA ILE A 74 -30.79 -13.49 3.02
C ILE A 74 -29.35 -14.03 2.95
N PRO A 75 -28.32 -13.21 2.64
CA PRO A 75 -26.91 -13.63 2.64
C PRO A 75 -26.45 -14.21 3.97
N VAL A 76 -25.60 -15.23 3.95
CA VAL A 76 -24.88 -15.72 5.14
C VAL A 76 -23.49 -15.09 5.13
N PHE A 77 -23.16 -14.28 6.14
CA PHE A 77 -21.89 -13.55 6.24
C PHE A 77 -20.69 -14.51 6.24
N GLY A 78 -19.59 -14.10 5.60
CA GLY A 78 -18.36 -14.89 5.43
C GLY A 78 -18.44 -16.06 4.44
N ASN A 79 -19.61 -16.69 4.27
CA ASN A 79 -19.80 -17.89 3.44
C ASN A 79 -19.94 -17.54 1.95
N SER A 80 -18.80 -17.43 1.28
CA SER A 80 -18.68 -17.05 -0.13
C SER A 80 -17.78 -18.01 -0.91
N SER A 81 -17.90 -17.98 -2.23
CA SER A 81 -17.03 -18.75 -3.11
C SER A 81 -16.74 -18.03 -4.42
N THR A 82 -15.55 -18.24 -4.95
CA THR A 82 -15.08 -17.72 -6.24
C THR A 82 -15.00 -18.87 -7.24
N LEU A 83 -15.56 -18.66 -8.43
CA LEU A 83 -15.51 -19.60 -9.55
C LEU A 83 -14.83 -18.94 -10.75
N LEU A 84 -14.04 -19.71 -11.49
CA LEU A 84 -13.54 -19.32 -12.79
C LEU A 84 -14.28 -20.10 -13.87
N ILE A 85 -15.05 -19.42 -14.72
CA ILE A 85 -15.93 -20.05 -15.71
C ILE A 85 -15.46 -19.72 -17.14
N ARG A 86 -15.27 -20.75 -17.96
CA ARG A 86 -14.98 -20.64 -19.40
C ARG A 86 -15.84 -21.63 -20.17
N ASP A 87 -16.48 -21.19 -21.25
CA ASP A 87 -17.28 -22.05 -22.14
C ASP A 87 -18.30 -22.93 -21.39
N ASN A 88 -18.99 -22.37 -20.39
CA ASN A 88 -19.91 -23.05 -19.45
C ASN A 88 -19.30 -24.14 -18.56
N ASN A 89 -17.97 -24.22 -18.45
CA ASN A 89 -17.26 -25.13 -17.55
C ASN A 89 -16.57 -24.35 -16.43
N VAL A 90 -16.65 -24.87 -15.20
CA VAL A 90 -15.90 -24.34 -14.05
C VAL A 90 -14.47 -24.89 -14.10
N LEU A 91 -13.49 -24.00 -14.29
CA LEU A 91 -12.06 -24.31 -14.34
C LEU A 91 -11.40 -24.32 -12.95
N ASN A 92 -11.85 -23.43 -12.07
CA ASN A 92 -11.40 -23.33 -10.69
C ASN A 92 -12.59 -22.99 -9.77
N PHE A 93 -12.53 -23.49 -8.53
CA PHE A 93 -13.47 -23.17 -7.46
C PHE A 93 -12.68 -22.96 -6.16
N THR A 94 -13.00 -21.92 -5.40
CA THR A 94 -12.33 -21.61 -4.13
C THR A 94 -13.33 -21.03 -3.13
N GLY A 95 -13.36 -21.56 -1.90
CA GLY A 95 -14.37 -21.28 -0.88
C GLY A 95 -15.11 -22.56 -0.45
N ASP A 96 -16.08 -22.41 0.45
CA ASP A 96 -17.02 -23.48 0.82
C ASP A 96 -18.31 -22.82 1.37
N PHE A 97 -19.40 -23.58 1.48
CA PHE A 97 -20.68 -23.16 2.03
C PHE A 97 -20.88 -23.75 3.44
N SER A 98 -21.56 -23.02 4.34
CA SER A 98 -21.78 -23.53 5.71
C SER A 98 -22.53 -24.85 5.70
N SER A 99 -21.98 -25.80 6.45
CA SER A 99 -22.36 -27.21 6.49
C SER A 99 -23.47 -27.54 7.49
N ARG A 100 -24.16 -26.52 8.01
CA ARG A 100 -25.08 -26.68 9.13
C ARG A 100 -26.53 -26.62 8.64
N THR A 101 -27.30 -27.69 8.89
CA THR A 101 -28.76 -27.63 8.80
C THR A 101 -29.23 -26.51 9.70
N ALA A 102 -29.76 -25.44 9.10
CA ALA A 102 -30.08 -24.21 9.80
C ALA A 102 -31.17 -24.46 10.86
N LYS A 103 -30.72 -24.75 12.09
CA LYS A 103 -31.34 -24.15 13.25
C LYS A 103 -31.18 -22.65 13.08
N LEU A 104 -32.24 -22.02 12.60
CA LEU A 104 -32.40 -20.58 12.74
C LEU A 104 -32.65 -20.30 14.22
N SER A 105 -31.94 -19.34 14.79
CA SER A 105 -32.34 -18.81 16.09
C SER A 105 -33.78 -18.30 15.96
N GLY A 106 -34.67 -18.78 16.83
CA GLY A 106 -36.12 -18.87 16.57
C GLY A 106 -36.77 -17.54 16.16
N THR A 107 -36.88 -17.32 14.85
CA THR A 107 -37.39 -16.13 14.14
C THR A 107 -37.63 -14.89 15.00
N SER A 108 -36.55 -14.32 15.56
CA SER A 108 -36.57 -12.95 16.06
C SER A 108 -36.81 -12.03 14.87
N GLN A 109 -37.99 -11.42 14.80
CA GLN A 109 -38.24 -10.35 13.83
C GLN A 109 -37.14 -9.28 13.99
N ALA A 110 -36.46 -8.96 12.89
CA ALA A 110 -35.52 -7.84 12.87
C ALA A 110 -36.26 -6.57 13.30
N GLN A 111 -35.63 -5.79 14.18
CA GLN A 111 -36.09 -4.43 14.47
C GLN A 111 -35.65 -3.51 13.33
N ASP A 112 -36.24 -2.32 13.31
CA ASP A 112 -35.84 -1.21 12.46
C ASP A 112 -34.29 -1.05 12.39
N ALA A 113 -33.75 -1.04 11.17
CA ALA A 113 -32.30 -1.05 10.92
C ALA A 113 -31.61 0.15 11.56
N SER A 114 -32.19 1.34 11.40
CA SER A 114 -31.68 2.58 12.00
C SER A 114 -31.67 2.51 13.54
N LYS A 115 -32.68 1.90 14.18
CA LYS A 115 -32.65 1.65 15.65
C LYS A 115 -31.54 0.69 16.06
N ILE A 116 -31.25 -0.37 15.31
CA ILE A 116 -30.16 -1.29 15.66
C ILE A 116 -28.80 -0.64 15.42
N PHE A 117 -28.63 0.13 14.34
CA PHE A 117 -27.43 0.91 14.08
C PHE A 117 -27.10 1.86 15.25
N ILE A 118 -28.09 2.60 15.77
CA ILE A 118 -27.86 3.48 16.93
C ILE A 118 -27.49 2.70 18.19
N LYS A 119 -28.10 1.53 18.47
CA LYS A 119 -27.65 0.66 19.57
C LYS A 119 -26.21 0.17 19.37
N VAL A 120 -25.78 -0.11 18.14
CA VAL A 120 -24.40 -0.51 17.83
C VAL A 120 -23.44 0.64 18.11
N VAL A 121 -23.75 1.87 17.68
CA VAL A 121 -22.97 3.09 17.98
C VAL A 121 -22.88 3.32 19.50
N GLU A 122 -23.97 3.15 20.24
CA GLU A 122 -24.02 3.22 21.71
C GLU A 122 -23.19 2.12 22.38
N ASN A 123 -23.28 0.86 21.90
CA ASN A 123 -22.52 -0.28 22.41
C ASN A 123 -21.01 -0.16 22.14
N LEU A 124 -20.62 0.46 21.02
CA LEU A 124 -19.25 0.83 20.70
C LEU A 124 -18.74 2.02 21.54
N LYS A 125 -19.63 2.70 22.28
CA LYS A 125 -19.36 3.90 23.09
C LYS A 125 -18.84 5.10 22.29
N LEU A 126 -19.19 5.19 21.01
CA LEU A 126 -18.80 6.30 20.16
C LEU A 126 -19.50 7.60 20.59
N SER A 127 -18.80 8.73 20.51
CA SER A 127 -19.40 10.03 20.82
C SER A 127 -20.46 10.44 19.78
N ASP A 128 -21.52 11.11 20.24
CA ASP A 128 -22.57 11.72 19.40
C ASP A 128 -23.35 10.74 18.49
N ALA A 129 -24.12 9.84 19.10
CA ALA A 129 -25.05 8.97 18.36
C ALA A 129 -26.10 9.74 17.51
N GLN A 130 -26.36 11.02 17.78
CA GLN A 130 -27.29 11.82 16.96
C GLN A 130 -26.66 12.23 15.63
N SER A 131 -25.36 12.50 15.56
CA SER A 131 -24.68 12.78 14.29
C SER A 131 -24.71 11.56 13.38
N TYR A 132 -24.41 10.36 13.88
CA TYR A 132 -24.50 9.10 13.13
C TYR A 132 -25.92 8.85 12.61
N LYS A 133 -26.95 9.14 13.42
CA LYS A 133 -28.35 9.08 12.98
C LYS A 133 -28.65 10.03 11.82
N GLN A 134 -28.12 11.25 11.87
CA GLN A 134 -28.26 12.23 10.79
C GLN A 134 -27.53 11.78 9.53
N SER A 135 -26.31 11.25 9.66
CA SER A 135 -25.52 10.74 8.53
C SER A 135 -26.22 9.59 7.82
N LEU A 136 -26.78 8.63 8.58
CA LEU A 136 -27.64 7.57 8.03
C LEU A 136 -28.86 8.17 7.29
N THR A 137 -29.58 9.11 7.93
CA THR A 137 -30.79 9.74 7.36
C THR A 137 -30.51 10.49 6.05
N LYS A 138 -29.29 11.01 5.85
CA LYS A 138 -28.87 11.68 4.62
C LYS A 138 -28.32 10.73 3.54
N GLY A 139 -28.08 9.46 3.88
CA GLY A 139 -27.36 8.53 3.01
C GLY A 139 -25.84 8.72 2.99
N GLU A 140 -25.26 9.43 3.95
CA GLU A 140 -23.80 9.50 4.16
C GLU A 140 -23.24 8.16 4.69
N ILE A 141 -24.11 7.34 5.31
CA ILE A 141 -23.85 5.96 5.74
C ILE A 141 -24.85 5.06 5.00
N LYS A 142 -24.39 3.91 4.49
CA LYS A 142 -25.25 2.91 3.84
C LYS A 142 -26.21 2.29 4.88
N GLU A 143 -27.48 2.11 4.51
CA GLU A 143 -28.45 1.45 5.39
C GLU A 143 -28.02 0.00 5.72
N PRO A 144 -28.11 -0.44 6.98
CA PRO A 144 -27.68 -1.77 7.39
C PRO A 144 -28.36 -2.90 6.59
N ALA A 145 -27.56 -3.80 6.03
CA ALA A 145 -28.04 -4.93 5.26
C ALA A 145 -28.37 -6.12 6.17
N LEU A 146 -29.48 -6.82 5.93
CA LEU A 146 -29.78 -8.06 6.66
C LEU A 146 -28.87 -9.19 6.17
N VAL A 147 -28.25 -9.89 7.12
CA VAL A 147 -27.41 -11.07 6.90
C VAL A 147 -27.69 -12.13 7.98
N TYR A 148 -27.27 -13.36 7.73
CA TYR A 148 -27.14 -14.38 8.77
C TYR A 148 -25.67 -14.48 9.22
N TYR A 149 -25.45 -14.36 10.52
CA TYR A 149 -24.16 -14.67 11.16
C TYR A 149 -24.16 -16.14 11.61
N ASP A 150 -23.16 -16.92 11.22
CA ASP A 150 -22.98 -18.30 11.71
C ASP A 150 -22.12 -18.27 12.98
N ASN A 151 -22.74 -18.51 14.14
CA ASN A 151 -22.05 -18.51 15.42
C ASN A 151 -21.40 -19.87 15.77
N GLY A 152 -21.34 -20.80 14.82
CA GLY A 152 -20.86 -22.18 15.03
C GLY A 152 -21.89 -23.12 15.67
N SER A 153 -23.12 -22.66 15.94
CA SER A 153 -24.22 -23.49 16.46
C SER A 153 -25.56 -23.23 15.76
N GLU A 154 -25.85 -21.99 15.38
CA GLU A 154 -27.05 -21.56 14.66
C GLU A 154 -26.77 -20.35 13.76
N LEU A 155 -27.65 -20.14 12.77
CA LEU A 155 -27.66 -18.92 11.97
C LEU A 155 -28.48 -17.85 12.68
N VAL A 156 -27.84 -16.74 13.04
CA VAL A 156 -28.45 -15.62 13.77
C VAL A 156 -28.74 -14.46 12.80
N LEU A 157 -30.01 -14.04 12.73
CA LEU A 157 -30.41 -12.91 11.90
C LEU A 157 -29.77 -11.62 12.45
N SER A 158 -28.95 -10.99 11.62
CA SER A 158 -28.04 -9.91 11.98
C SER A 158 -28.12 -8.79 10.94
N TYR A 159 -27.60 -7.62 11.31
CA TYR A 159 -27.32 -6.51 10.42
C TYR A 159 -25.82 -6.41 10.17
N GLU A 160 -25.44 -6.29 8.90
CA GLU A 160 -24.13 -5.87 8.43
C GLU A 160 -24.11 -4.35 8.26
N MET A 161 -23.05 -3.70 8.76
CA MET A 161 -22.94 -2.24 8.82
C MET A 161 -21.51 -1.81 8.45
N GLU A 162 -21.39 -0.74 7.68
CA GLU A 162 -20.12 -0.13 7.28
C GLU A 162 -20.21 1.39 7.50
N PHE A 163 -19.31 1.96 8.33
CA PHE A 163 -19.29 3.40 8.57
C PHE A 163 -17.93 3.89 9.11
N TYR A 164 -17.55 5.11 8.71
CA TYR A 164 -16.40 5.80 9.30
C TYR A 164 -16.74 6.26 10.72
N GLU A 165 -15.85 5.97 11.68
CA GLU A 165 -15.89 6.62 12.99
C GLU A 165 -15.38 8.05 12.85
N GLN A 166 -16.24 9.00 13.19
CA GLN A 166 -15.96 10.41 13.07
C GLN A 166 -14.75 10.80 13.95
N LYS A 167 -13.83 11.58 13.37
CA LYS A 167 -12.55 11.99 14.00
C LYS A 167 -11.62 10.85 14.44
N SER A 168 -11.71 9.74 13.74
CA SER A 168 -10.63 8.77 13.67
C SER A 168 -10.40 8.41 12.21
N SER A 169 -9.31 7.71 11.91
CA SER A 169 -9.13 7.05 10.63
C SER A 169 -10.00 5.79 10.48
N ASN A 170 -10.65 5.30 11.54
CA ASN A 170 -11.31 3.99 11.56
C ASN A 170 -12.52 3.93 10.63
N LEU A 171 -12.58 2.86 9.85
CA LEU A 171 -13.73 2.43 9.06
C LEU A 171 -14.24 1.12 9.65
N TRP A 172 -15.33 1.18 10.41
CA TRP A 172 -15.88 0.00 11.07
C TRP A 172 -16.73 -0.83 10.12
N HIS A 173 -16.43 -2.12 10.06
CA HIS A 173 -17.31 -3.17 9.55
C HIS A 173 -17.82 -3.99 10.72
N ILE A 174 -19.15 -3.98 10.92
CA ILE A 174 -19.80 -4.57 12.10
C ILE A 174 -20.88 -5.55 11.66
N ILE A 175 -20.89 -6.73 12.29
CA ILE A 175 -22.03 -7.66 12.26
C ILE A 175 -22.67 -7.64 13.65
N ALA A 176 -23.96 -7.33 13.75
CA ALA A 176 -24.68 -7.26 15.02
C ALA A 176 -26.10 -7.86 14.95
N ASP A 177 -26.56 -8.49 16.05
CA ASP A 177 -27.89 -9.09 16.18
C ASP A 177 -29.01 -8.10 15.79
N ALA A 178 -29.90 -8.53 14.87
CA ALA A 178 -30.90 -7.65 14.26
C ALA A 178 -32.05 -7.23 15.21
N LYS A 179 -32.03 -7.65 16.48
CA LYS A 179 -33.05 -7.34 17.50
C LYS A 179 -32.45 -6.61 18.70
N THR A 180 -31.27 -7.01 19.16
CA THR A 180 -30.61 -6.45 20.35
C THR A 180 -29.54 -5.42 20.03
N GLY A 181 -28.88 -5.52 18.86
CA GLY A 181 -27.66 -4.76 18.57
C GLY A 181 -26.41 -5.30 19.27
N THR A 182 -26.46 -6.55 19.77
CA THR A 182 -25.29 -7.27 20.28
C THR A 182 -24.30 -7.48 19.13
N ILE A 183 -23.07 -7.00 19.29
CA ILE A 183 -22.03 -7.10 18.26
C ILE A 183 -21.43 -8.52 18.26
N TYR A 184 -21.34 -9.13 17.08
CA TYR A 184 -20.77 -10.46 16.85
C TYR A 184 -19.42 -10.40 16.11
N SER A 185 -19.29 -9.54 15.09
CA SER A 185 -18.00 -9.19 14.48
C SER A 185 -17.76 -7.69 14.55
N LYS A 186 -16.50 -7.31 14.73
CA LYS A 186 -16.02 -5.94 14.69
C LYS A 186 -14.65 -5.94 14.03
N ASP A 187 -14.60 -5.48 12.79
CA ASP A 187 -13.39 -5.37 11.99
C ASP A 187 -13.15 -3.90 11.64
N ASN A 188 -11.87 -3.47 11.67
CA ASN A 188 -11.47 -2.15 11.17
C ASN A 188 -10.92 -2.33 9.76
N LEU A 189 -11.56 -1.72 8.77
CA LEU A 189 -11.15 -1.79 7.35
C LEU A 189 -10.09 -0.73 6.99
N THR A 190 -9.64 0.05 7.98
CA THR A 190 -8.50 0.96 7.86
C THR A 190 -7.21 0.21 8.16
N LEU A 191 -6.57 -0.29 7.11
CA LEU A 191 -5.24 -0.88 7.22
C LEU A 191 -4.24 0.26 7.39
N SER A 192 -3.45 0.20 8.47
CA SER A 192 -2.60 1.30 8.94
C SER A 192 -1.17 0.83 9.12
N CYS A 193 -0.28 1.47 8.39
CA CYS A 193 1.15 1.24 8.36
C CYS A 193 1.85 1.93 9.55
N ASN A 194 1.63 1.46 10.79
CA ASN A 194 2.10 2.15 12.00
C ASN A 194 3.55 1.83 12.38
N PHE A 195 4.48 2.74 12.06
CA PHE A 195 5.93 2.54 12.26
C PHE A 195 6.48 3.31 13.47
N ALA A 196 5.92 3.01 14.65
CA ALA A 196 6.44 3.50 15.91
C ALA A 196 7.92 3.09 16.12
N ASP A 197 8.76 4.06 16.49
CA ASP A 197 10.16 3.81 16.86
C ASP A 197 10.24 2.79 18.00
N GLY A 198 10.84 1.64 17.73
CA GLY A 198 10.97 0.54 18.69
C GLY A 198 9.67 -0.24 18.89
N THR A 199 9.38 -1.16 17.96
CA THR A 199 8.32 -2.19 18.02
C THR A 199 8.53 -3.27 19.11
N PHE A 200 9.02 -2.84 20.28
CA PHE A 200 8.99 -3.56 21.56
C PHE A 200 8.20 -2.77 22.64
N GLY A 201 7.10 -2.14 22.23
CA GLY A 201 5.86 -2.05 23.03
C GLY A 201 5.52 -0.77 23.81
N ARG A 202 4.23 -0.70 24.18
CA ARG A 202 3.50 0.25 25.08
C ARG A 202 2.65 1.34 24.36
N THR A 203 1.74 1.95 25.12
CA THR A 203 0.28 1.92 24.82
C THR A 203 -0.51 3.21 25.20
N HIS A 204 -1.75 3.37 24.66
CA HIS A 204 -2.96 4.11 25.19
C HIS A 204 -3.48 5.43 24.52
N GLU A 205 -4.67 5.37 23.87
CA GLU A 205 -5.97 6.15 24.01
C GLU A 205 -6.02 7.71 24.24
N HIS A 206 -7.03 8.56 23.87
CA HIS A 206 -8.45 8.44 23.44
C HIS A 206 -9.12 9.79 22.94
N ASN A 207 -10.18 9.76 22.09
CA ASN A 207 -11.36 10.69 21.91
C ASN A 207 -11.30 12.19 21.44
N HIS A 208 -12.17 12.62 20.46
CA HIS A 208 -13.36 13.55 20.63
C HIS A 208 -13.91 14.42 19.44
N ASN A 209 -15.24 14.33 19.16
CA ASN A 209 -16.27 15.39 18.83
C ASN A 209 -16.39 16.11 17.45
N SER A 210 -17.37 15.72 16.61
CA SER A 210 -17.47 15.92 15.15
C SER A 210 -18.36 17.07 14.60
N ALA A 211 -18.31 17.35 13.28
CA ALA A 211 -19.29 18.19 12.55
C ALA A 211 -19.37 17.81 11.04
N ASN A 212 -20.55 17.99 10.41
CA ASN A 212 -20.92 17.38 9.10
C ASN A 212 -20.83 18.31 7.86
N ILE A 213 -20.64 17.74 6.66
CA ILE A 213 -20.71 18.41 5.34
C ILE A 213 -21.54 17.54 4.35
N PRO A 214 -22.46 18.11 3.52
CA PRO A 214 -23.38 17.34 2.68
C PRO A 214 -22.86 17.00 1.26
N ASP A 215 -23.24 15.82 0.76
CA ASP A 215 -22.97 15.36 -0.63
C ASP A 215 -24.12 15.73 -1.60
N LYS A 216 -23.86 15.70 -2.92
CA LYS A 216 -24.82 16.09 -3.97
C LYS A 216 -24.80 15.10 -5.14
N THR A 217 -25.98 14.59 -5.49
CA THR A 217 -26.14 13.55 -6.52
C THR A 217 -25.86 14.06 -7.94
N ILE A 218 -25.14 13.23 -8.71
CA ILE A 218 -24.67 13.52 -10.07
C ILE A 218 -25.56 12.83 -11.12
N GLY A 219 -25.95 13.55 -12.17
CA GLY A 219 -26.71 13.02 -13.31
C GLY A 219 -25.85 12.91 -14.59
N ALA A 220 -26.24 12.03 -15.50
CA ALA A 220 -25.48 11.73 -16.72
C ALA A 220 -25.60 12.84 -17.81
N PRO A 221 -24.50 13.32 -18.40
CA PRO A 221 -24.50 14.19 -19.56
C PRO A 221 -24.32 13.44 -20.89
N THR A 222 -24.50 14.16 -22.01
CA THR A 222 -24.53 13.61 -23.36
C THR A 222 -23.66 14.40 -24.34
N THR A 223 -22.36 14.10 -24.44
CA THR A 223 -21.48 14.29 -25.63
C THR A 223 -20.06 13.77 -25.32
N PRO A 224 -19.26 13.32 -26.30
CA PRO A 224 -17.85 12.98 -26.08
C PRO A 224 -17.02 14.26 -25.93
N PHE A 225 -16.36 14.44 -24.78
CA PHE A 225 -15.39 15.50 -24.57
C PHE A 225 -14.00 15.09 -25.07
N LEU A 226 -13.25 16.05 -25.62
CA LEU A 226 -11.81 15.92 -25.80
C LEU A 226 -11.12 16.23 -24.47
N VAL A 227 -10.15 15.41 -24.08
CA VAL A 227 -9.37 15.63 -22.86
C VAL A 227 -8.48 16.86 -23.03
N ASN A 228 -8.54 17.80 -22.08
CA ASN A 228 -7.68 18.98 -22.08
C ASN A 228 -6.23 18.61 -21.70
N ASN A 229 -5.27 19.45 -22.10
CA ASN A 229 -3.86 19.23 -21.76
C ASN A 229 -3.59 19.62 -20.31
N ALA A 230 -2.79 18.81 -19.60
CA ALA A 230 -2.33 19.09 -18.24
C ALA A 230 -0.84 18.72 -18.08
N SER A 231 -0.16 19.38 -17.14
CA SER A 231 1.23 19.09 -16.81
C SER A 231 1.47 19.08 -15.29
N TYR A 232 2.36 18.19 -14.83
CA TYR A 232 2.59 17.94 -13.42
C TYR A 232 4.09 17.88 -13.15
N ASN A 233 4.60 18.70 -12.24
CA ASN A 233 5.97 18.59 -11.77
C ASN A 233 6.01 17.65 -10.55
N VAL A 234 6.49 16.42 -10.74
CA VAL A 234 6.35 15.31 -9.76
C VAL A 234 7.59 14.44 -9.75
N TYR A 235 7.66 13.46 -8.85
CA TYR A 235 8.59 12.34 -8.98
C TYR A 235 7.91 11.28 -9.87
N PRO A 236 8.20 11.18 -11.18
CA PRO A 236 7.58 10.15 -12.01
C PRO A 236 8.10 8.76 -11.63
N PHE A 237 7.26 7.74 -11.75
CA PHE A 237 7.73 6.35 -11.67
C PHE A 237 8.86 6.10 -12.69
N PRO A 238 9.91 5.36 -12.32
CA PRO A 238 10.05 4.55 -11.11
C PRO A 238 10.74 5.25 -9.92
N ILE A 239 10.82 6.58 -9.87
CA ILE A 239 11.41 7.29 -8.73
C ILE A 239 10.54 7.05 -7.49
N GLU A 240 11.10 6.38 -6.49
CA GLU A 240 10.41 6.00 -5.24
C GLU A 240 10.13 7.24 -4.38
N ALA A 241 11.11 8.11 -4.16
CA ALA A 241 11.01 9.26 -3.26
C ALA A 241 12.11 10.32 -3.56
N PRO A 242 12.14 11.49 -2.90
CA PRO A 242 13.12 12.55 -3.14
C PRO A 242 14.60 12.14 -3.02
N THR A 243 14.93 11.10 -2.26
CA THR A 243 16.30 10.56 -2.15
C THR A 243 16.71 9.67 -3.33
N PHE A 244 15.76 9.27 -4.19
CA PHE A 244 15.97 8.34 -5.31
C PHE A 244 16.14 9.04 -6.66
N GLY A 245 15.75 10.32 -6.78
CA GLY A 245 15.83 11.08 -8.02
C GLY A 245 15.23 12.49 -7.90
N ASN A 246 15.32 13.25 -9.00
CA ASN A 246 14.77 14.60 -9.07
C ASN A 246 13.32 14.59 -9.59
N ARG A 247 12.57 15.65 -9.31
CA ARG A 247 11.27 15.90 -9.97
C ARG A 247 11.46 16.24 -11.44
N SER A 248 10.43 16.01 -12.24
CA SER A 248 10.33 16.46 -13.62
C SER A 248 8.89 16.76 -14.01
N ILE A 249 8.70 17.65 -14.99
CA ILE A 249 7.40 17.90 -15.58
C ILE A 249 7.02 16.74 -16.51
N VAL A 250 5.87 16.11 -16.25
CA VAL A 250 5.20 15.18 -17.17
C VAL A 250 3.94 15.83 -17.75
N THR A 251 3.66 15.59 -19.03
CA THR A 251 2.51 16.18 -19.74
C THR A 251 1.59 15.06 -20.22
N ASN A 252 0.28 15.21 -19.97
CA ASN A 252 -0.76 14.21 -20.29
C ASN A 252 -0.39 12.76 -19.93
N PRO A 253 0.04 12.47 -18.68
CA PRO A 253 0.56 11.15 -18.26
C PRO A 253 -0.49 10.04 -18.07
N TRP A 254 -1.76 10.31 -18.38
CA TRP A 254 -2.86 9.34 -18.31
C TRP A 254 -2.80 8.30 -19.41
N ASP A 255 -3.22 7.08 -19.09
CA ASP A 255 -3.56 6.11 -20.14
C ASP A 255 -5.03 6.26 -20.54
N LEU A 256 -5.28 6.58 -21.82
CA LEU A 256 -6.65 6.77 -22.32
C LEU A 256 -7.50 5.48 -22.33
N SER A 257 -6.92 4.29 -22.18
CA SER A 257 -7.71 3.06 -22.01
C SER A 257 -8.31 2.93 -20.61
N ALA A 258 -7.69 3.54 -19.60
CA ALA A 258 -8.14 3.54 -18.20
C ALA A 258 -8.82 4.87 -17.84
N SER A 259 -8.09 5.97 -18.02
CA SER A 259 -8.52 7.35 -17.77
C SER A 259 -8.94 8.05 -19.06
N SER A 260 -10.02 7.57 -19.68
CA SER A 260 -10.52 8.10 -20.96
C SER A 260 -10.95 9.58 -20.94
N LEU A 261 -11.14 10.15 -19.75
CA LEU A 261 -11.49 11.55 -19.50
C LEU A 261 -10.27 12.42 -19.12
N GLY A 262 -9.06 11.85 -19.14
CA GLY A 262 -7.93 12.38 -18.39
C GLY A 262 -8.13 12.22 -16.89
N TRP A 263 -7.39 12.99 -16.09
CA TRP A 263 -7.46 12.91 -14.63
C TRP A 263 -8.23 14.07 -13.98
N GLN A 264 -8.58 15.13 -14.72
CA GLN A 264 -9.25 16.34 -14.22
C GLN A 264 -10.78 16.30 -14.32
N ASN A 265 -11.37 15.20 -14.80
CA ASN A 265 -12.78 15.16 -15.17
C ASN A 265 -13.44 13.91 -14.61
N ASP A 266 -14.63 14.04 -14.00
CA ASP A 266 -15.41 12.96 -13.38
C ASP A 266 -16.68 12.59 -14.18
N ASN A 267 -16.69 12.88 -15.48
CA ASN A 267 -17.80 12.85 -16.43
C ASN A 267 -18.87 13.94 -16.21
N ALA A 268 -19.00 14.52 -15.02
CA ALA A 268 -19.98 15.56 -14.74
C ALA A 268 -19.37 16.97 -14.69
N THR A 269 -18.14 17.08 -14.19
CA THR A 269 -17.41 18.33 -14.00
C THR A 269 -15.96 18.14 -14.45
N GLU A 270 -15.42 19.18 -15.08
CA GLU A 270 -13.97 19.34 -15.27
C GLU A 270 -13.43 20.28 -14.19
N TYR A 271 -12.36 19.87 -13.52
CA TYR A 271 -11.76 20.54 -12.38
C TYR A 271 -10.42 21.16 -12.75
N ASN A 272 -10.14 22.36 -12.23
CA ASN A 272 -8.80 22.96 -12.31
C ASN A 272 -7.85 22.46 -11.21
N ILE A 273 -8.40 21.76 -10.22
CA ILE A 273 -7.69 21.25 -9.05
C ILE A 273 -7.29 19.78 -9.21
N THR A 274 -6.57 19.24 -8.24
CA THR A 274 -6.21 17.81 -8.10
C THR A 274 -7.42 16.89 -7.82
N ARG A 275 -8.38 16.85 -8.74
CA ARG A 275 -9.61 16.05 -8.67
C ARG A 275 -10.05 15.57 -10.06
N GLY A 276 -10.55 14.34 -10.14
CA GLY A 276 -11.36 13.86 -11.26
C GLY A 276 -11.86 12.43 -11.04
N ASN A 277 -11.94 11.63 -12.10
CA ASN A 277 -12.62 10.33 -12.06
C ASN A 277 -12.04 9.33 -11.05
N ASN A 278 -10.72 9.31 -10.81
CA ASN A 278 -10.08 8.22 -10.07
C ASN A 278 -9.72 8.59 -8.62
N VAL A 279 -9.48 9.88 -8.37
CA VAL A 279 -9.01 10.40 -7.07
C VAL A 279 -9.37 11.88 -6.90
N TYR A 280 -9.59 12.27 -5.65
CA TYR A 280 -9.59 13.65 -5.19
C TYR A 280 -8.51 13.81 -4.12
N ALA A 281 -7.44 14.56 -4.43
CA ALA A 281 -6.32 14.79 -3.53
C ALA A 281 -6.38 16.18 -2.91
N TYR A 282 -6.27 16.25 -1.58
CA TYR A 282 -6.37 17.46 -0.77
C TYR A 282 -5.60 17.30 0.56
N THR A 283 -5.47 18.35 1.36
CA THR A 283 -4.84 18.28 2.70
C THR A 283 -5.85 18.05 3.83
N ASP A 284 -5.48 17.30 4.88
CA ASP A 284 -6.19 17.35 6.17
C ASP A 284 -5.24 17.53 7.37
N GLU A 285 -4.49 18.64 7.37
CA GLU A 285 -3.51 18.97 8.43
C GLU A 285 -4.10 19.08 9.86
N ASN A 286 -5.42 18.98 10.02
CA ASN A 286 -6.12 19.03 11.31
C ASN A 286 -6.72 17.67 11.75
N SER A 287 -6.59 16.61 10.94
CA SER A 287 -7.18 15.27 11.18
C SER A 287 -8.69 15.35 11.47
N THR A 288 -9.40 16.01 10.57
CA THR A 288 -10.85 16.26 10.66
C THR A 288 -11.70 15.34 9.78
N ASN A 289 -11.07 14.51 8.95
CA ASN A 289 -11.62 13.80 7.80
C ASN A 289 -12.36 14.74 6.83
N ALA A 290 -11.89 15.98 6.70
CA ALA A 290 -12.56 17.03 5.92
C ALA A 290 -11.72 17.49 4.73
N ILE A 291 -12.39 17.83 3.64
CA ILE A 291 -11.76 18.35 2.43
C ILE A 291 -11.09 19.71 2.73
N GLY A 292 -9.76 19.72 2.84
CA GLY A 292 -8.96 20.94 2.94
C GLY A 292 -8.48 21.47 1.58
N LEU A 293 -7.25 21.98 1.54
CA LEU A 293 -6.66 22.59 0.35
C LEU A 293 -6.39 21.53 -0.73
N SER A 294 -6.74 21.82 -1.97
CA SER A 294 -6.30 21.09 -3.17
C SER A 294 -5.37 21.99 -3.99
N ALA A 295 -4.39 21.41 -4.69
CA ALA A 295 -3.55 22.19 -5.60
C ALA A 295 -4.36 22.61 -6.83
N ASP A 296 -4.26 23.88 -7.26
CA ASP A 296 -5.01 24.45 -8.39
C ASP A 296 -4.06 24.81 -9.55
N GLY A 297 -4.16 24.08 -10.65
CA GLY A 297 -3.37 24.31 -11.87
C GLY A 297 -3.97 25.37 -12.80
N GLY A 298 -5.07 26.02 -12.39
CA GLY A 298 -5.86 26.95 -13.18
C GLY A 298 -6.50 26.33 -14.42
N ASN A 299 -7.11 27.17 -15.27
CA ASN A 299 -7.76 26.74 -16.52
C ASN A 299 -6.81 26.08 -17.54
N SER A 300 -5.49 26.08 -17.28
CA SER A 300 -4.47 25.47 -18.13
C SER A 300 -3.91 24.17 -17.55
N HIS A 301 -4.39 23.73 -16.37
CA HIS A 301 -3.99 22.51 -15.67
C HIS A 301 -2.46 22.37 -15.52
N ILE A 302 -1.78 23.47 -15.15
CA ILE A 302 -0.33 23.51 -14.95
C ILE A 302 -0.02 23.35 -13.45
N PHE A 303 0.22 22.12 -13.03
CA PHE A 303 0.58 21.77 -11.65
C PHE A 303 2.11 21.78 -11.49
N ASP A 304 2.75 22.91 -11.79
CA ASP A 304 4.19 23.15 -11.64
C ASP A 304 4.50 24.01 -10.41
N PHE A 305 4.52 23.36 -9.24
CA PHE A 305 4.74 24.03 -7.96
C PHE A 305 6.17 23.85 -7.44
N PRO A 306 6.76 24.85 -6.76
CA PRO A 306 8.08 24.73 -6.15
C PRO A 306 8.07 23.70 -5.01
N LEU A 307 9.21 23.04 -4.80
CA LEU A 307 9.45 22.18 -3.65
C LEU A 307 10.77 22.58 -3.00
N ASN A 308 10.69 23.24 -1.85
CA ASN A 308 11.84 23.66 -1.06
C ASN A 308 11.69 23.19 0.40
N THR A 309 12.17 21.97 0.68
CA THR A 309 12.06 21.37 2.01
C THR A 309 12.81 22.13 3.11
N ALA A 310 13.78 22.99 2.77
CA ALA A 310 14.50 23.81 3.74
C ALA A 310 13.64 24.94 4.35
N ASN A 311 12.55 25.34 3.70
CA ASN A 311 11.64 26.39 4.18
C ASN A 311 10.45 25.84 4.99
N GLY A 312 10.50 24.56 5.41
CA GLY A 312 9.42 23.91 6.15
C GLY A 312 8.25 23.44 5.28
N LEU A 313 7.37 22.60 5.84
CA LEU A 313 6.27 21.94 5.14
C LEU A 313 5.40 22.92 4.34
N ASP A 314 5.00 24.04 4.96
CA ASP A 314 4.05 24.99 4.38
C ASP A 314 4.50 25.55 3.01
N SER A 315 5.81 25.57 2.74
CA SER A 315 6.38 26.12 1.50
C SER A 315 6.24 25.25 0.24
N TYR A 316 5.67 24.03 0.36
CA TYR A 316 5.53 23.09 -0.76
C TYR A 316 4.24 22.25 -0.73
N LYS A 317 3.14 22.77 -0.15
CA LYS A 317 1.83 22.08 -0.09
C LYS A 317 1.36 21.60 -1.46
N ASP A 318 1.30 22.50 -2.43
CA ASP A 318 0.74 22.19 -3.75
C ASP A 318 1.58 21.14 -4.49
N ALA A 319 2.91 21.16 -4.32
CA ALA A 319 3.80 20.13 -4.87
C ALA A 319 3.57 18.74 -4.23
N SER A 320 3.27 18.70 -2.93
CA SER A 320 2.94 17.46 -2.20
C SER A 320 1.61 16.87 -2.65
N ILE A 321 0.54 17.69 -2.68
CA ILE A 321 -0.79 17.28 -3.14
C ILE A 321 -0.74 16.83 -4.62
N THR A 322 0.02 17.54 -5.46
CA THR A 322 0.22 17.20 -6.88
C THR A 322 0.91 15.85 -7.05
N ASN A 323 1.91 15.53 -6.21
CA ASN A 323 2.58 14.24 -6.26
C ASN A 323 1.62 13.10 -5.84
N LEU A 324 0.87 13.28 -4.74
CA LEU A 324 -0.13 12.31 -4.28
C LEU A 324 -1.21 12.03 -5.34
N PHE A 325 -1.69 13.08 -6.00
CA PHE A 325 -2.64 13.00 -7.10
C PHE A 325 -2.09 12.24 -8.31
N TYR A 326 -0.86 12.57 -8.73
CA TYR A 326 -0.18 11.88 -9.83
C TYR A 326 -0.02 10.39 -9.54
N VAL A 327 0.45 10.02 -8.34
CA VAL A 327 0.69 8.60 -8.01
C VAL A 327 -0.61 7.82 -7.96
N ASN A 328 -1.66 8.30 -7.28
CA ASN A 328 -2.95 7.62 -7.23
C ASN A 328 -3.52 7.34 -8.64
N ASN A 329 -3.46 8.33 -9.53
CA ASN A 329 -3.91 8.13 -10.92
C ASN A 329 -3.00 7.20 -11.73
N ARG A 330 -1.67 7.24 -11.55
CA ARG A 330 -0.77 6.29 -12.22
C ARG A 330 -0.98 4.86 -11.73
N VAL A 331 -1.18 4.66 -10.43
CA VAL A 331 -1.47 3.34 -9.86
C VAL A 331 -2.80 2.84 -10.40
N HIS A 332 -3.85 3.67 -10.44
CA HIS A 332 -5.12 3.35 -11.12
C HIS A 332 -4.89 2.89 -12.57
N ASP A 333 -4.25 3.71 -13.40
CA ASP A 333 -4.06 3.42 -14.83
C ASP A 333 -3.21 2.17 -15.08
N VAL A 334 -2.23 1.89 -14.21
CA VAL A 334 -1.43 0.65 -14.27
C VAL A 334 -2.30 -0.55 -13.87
N LEU A 335 -2.99 -0.50 -12.73
CA LEU A 335 -3.80 -1.61 -12.24
C LEU A 335 -4.97 -1.94 -13.18
N TYR A 336 -5.55 -0.93 -13.85
CA TYR A 336 -6.56 -1.11 -14.88
C TYR A 336 -6.09 -2.04 -16.01
N LYS A 337 -4.84 -1.88 -16.49
CA LYS A 337 -4.24 -2.75 -17.51
C LYS A 337 -4.05 -4.19 -17.06
N PHE A 338 -3.87 -4.42 -15.76
CA PHE A 338 -3.78 -5.75 -15.17
C PHE A 338 -5.13 -6.33 -14.74
N GLY A 339 -6.22 -5.63 -15.09
CA GLY A 339 -7.59 -6.11 -14.89
C GLY A 339 -8.28 -5.59 -13.64
N PHE A 340 -7.74 -4.58 -12.93
CA PHE A 340 -8.50 -3.86 -11.89
C PHE A 340 -9.41 -2.81 -12.55
N THR A 341 -10.45 -3.31 -13.20
CA THR A 341 -11.48 -2.59 -13.95
C THR A 341 -12.76 -2.41 -13.13
N GLU A 342 -13.75 -1.72 -13.70
CA GLU A 342 -15.04 -1.42 -13.07
C GLU A 342 -15.80 -2.69 -12.62
N THR A 343 -15.81 -3.76 -13.41
CA THR A 343 -16.44 -5.05 -13.04
C THR A 343 -15.72 -5.77 -11.89
N SER A 344 -14.43 -5.50 -11.72
CA SER A 344 -13.61 -6.00 -10.62
C SER A 344 -13.61 -5.08 -9.39
N LYS A 345 -14.47 -4.05 -9.36
CA LYS A 345 -14.67 -3.12 -8.25
C LYS A 345 -13.48 -2.17 -8.02
N ASN A 346 -12.99 -1.54 -9.09
CA ASN A 346 -11.98 -0.47 -8.99
C ASN A 346 -12.57 0.83 -8.40
N PHE A 347 -11.77 1.90 -8.35
CA PHE A 347 -12.12 3.16 -7.69
C PHE A 347 -12.39 4.27 -8.71
N GLN A 348 -13.66 4.50 -9.06
CA GLN A 348 -14.06 5.45 -10.11
C GLN A 348 -15.32 6.25 -9.74
N ALA A 349 -15.31 7.55 -10.05
CA ALA A 349 -16.49 8.41 -9.94
C ALA A 349 -17.59 7.98 -10.92
N TYR A 350 -17.17 7.60 -12.12
CA TYR A 350 -18.01 7.14 -13.21
C TYR A 350 -17.43 5.90 -13.90
N ASN A 351 -18.28 4.88 -14.09
CA ASN A 351 -17.89 3.55 -14.59
C ASN A 351 -18.27 3.33 -16.07
N PHE A 352 -18.65 4.39 -16.78
CA PHE A 352 -19.01 4.33 -18.21
C PHE A 352 -20.14 3.33 -18.56
N GLY A 353 -20.92 2.91 -17.56
CA GLY A 353 -21.95 1.87 -17.70
C GLY A 353 -21.40 0.43 -17.84
N LYS A 354 -20.11 0.19 -17.58
CA LYS A 354 -19.46 -1.13 -17.73
C LYS A 354 -19.80 -2.13 -16.63
N GLY A 355 -20.15 -1.65 -15.43
CA GLY A 355 -20.43 -2.47 -14.24
C GLY A 355 -19.85 -1.86 -12.96
N GLY A 356 -19.89 -2.63 -11.87
CA GLY A 356 -19.42 -2.19 -10.55
C GLY A 356 -20.29 -1.12 -9.87
N GLY A 357 -19.99 -0.84 -8.61
CA GLY A 357 -20.35 0.41 -7.96
C GLY A 357 -19.52 1.56 -8.53
N GLN A 358 -20.14 2.73 -8.65
CA GLN A 358 -19.47 3.97 -9.06
C GLN A 358 -19.57 5.00 -7.95
N ASN A 359 -18.96 6.17 -8.15
CA ASN A 359 -18.84 7.24 -7.15
C ASN A 359 -17.94 6.84 -5.97
N ASP A 360 -16.92 6.01 -6.23
CA ASP A 360 -15.96 5.51 -5.24
C ASP A 360 -14.49 5.78 -5.58
N TYR A 361 -14.24 6.92 -6.25
CA TYR A 361 -12.90 7.49 -6.39
C TYR A 361 -12.20 7.66 -5.03
N VAL A 362 -10.87 7.59 -5.02
CA VAL A 362 -10.07 7.68 -3.78
C VAL A 362 -10.11 9.10 -3.21
N LEU A 363 -10.41 9.24 -1.93
CA LEU A 363 -10.16 10.46 -1.16
C LEU A 363 -8.71 10.40 -0.63
N ALA A 364 -7.81 11.20 -1.19
CA ALA A 364 -6.37 11.11 -0.90
C ALA A 364 -5.90 12.31 -0.10
N GLU A 365 -5.61 12.09 1.18
CA GLU A 365 -5.30 13.13 2.15
C GLU A 365 -3.79 13.27 2.30
N ALA A 366 -3.24 14.34 1.71
CA ALA A 366 -1.86 14.75 1.88
C ALA A 366 -1.67 15.39 3.26
N ARG A 367 -0.66 14.93 4.00
CA ARG A 367 -0.28 15.49 5.31
C ARG A 367 -1.42 15.50 6.32
N ASP A 368 -2.13 14.38 6.45
CA ASP A 368 -3.14 14.29 7.52
C ASP A 368 -2.49 14.58 8.89
N GLY A 369 -3.19 15.36 9.70
CA GLY A 369 -2.75 15.86 11.00
C GLY A 369 -2.68 14.80 12.11
N ALA A 370 -3.08 13.55 11.84
CA ALA A 370 -3.06 12.44 12.77
C ALA A 370 -1.69 12.31 13.44
N GLY A 371 -1.67 12.36 14.77
CA GLY A 371 -0.45 12.27 15.58
C GLY A 371 0.51 13.46 15.53
N VAL A 372 0.39 14.41 14.58
CA VAL A 372 1.25 15.61 14.58
C VAL A 372 0.63 16.80 15.32
N ALA A 373 -0.71 16.88 15.37
CA ALA A 373 -1.42 17.85 16.20
C ALA A 373 -1.25 17.58 17.72
N ASP A 374 -1.05 16.32 18.09
CA ASP A 374 -0.64 15.90 19.44
C ASP A 374 0.41 14.79 19.34
N LEU A 375 1.67 15.19 19.55
CA LEU A 375 2.85 14.32 19.48
C LEU A 375 2.90 13.25 20.56
N SER A 376 2.02 13.29 21.58
CA SER A 376 1.90 12.18 22.54
C SER A 376 1.18 10.95 21.96
N LEU A 377 0.41 11.12 20.89
CA LEU A 377 -0.43 10.05 20.32
C LEU A 377 0.34 9.04 19.46
N ASN A 378 1.58 9.35 19.06
CA ASN A 378 2.46 8.47 18.29
C ASN A 378 1.84 7.92 16.98
N TYR A 379 0.91 8.66 16.35
CA TYR A 379 0.31 8.33 15.06
C TYR A 379 1.00 9.00 13.85
N TYR A 380 2.10 9.74 14.07
CA TYR A 380 3.03 10.13 13.02
C TYR A 380 3.87 8.91 12.58
N ASN A 381 4.69 9.04 11.53
CA ASN A 381 5.46 7.91 10.95
C ASN A 381 4.57 6.76 10.47
N ASN A 382 3.51 7.08 9.72
CA ASN A 382 2.48 6.12 9.34
C ASN A 382 1.77 6.61 8.05
N ALA A 383 0.98 5.74 7.44
CA ALA A 383 0.02 6.04 6.38
C ALA A 383 -1.09 4.98 6.44
N ASN A 384 -2.26 5.26 5.90
CA ASN A 384 -3.34 4.26 5.91
C ASN A 384 -4.21 4.28 4.67
N PHE A 385 -4.94 3.18 4.46
CA PHE A 385 -5.98 3.08 3.47
C PHE A 385 -7.23 2.38 4.05
N SER A 386 -8.33 3.13 4.08
CA SER A 386 -9.68 2.64 4.40
C SER A 386 -10.34 2.10 3.15
N THR A 387 -10.60 0.79 3.06
CA THR A 387 -11.27 0.18 1.88
C THR A 387 -12.72 -0.22 2.19
N PRO A 388 -13.71 0.65 1.97
CA PRO A 388 -15.11 0.29 2.05
C PRO A 388 -15.59 -0.46 0.80
N SER A 389 -16.78 -1.01 0.93
CA SER A 389 -17.51 -1.76 -0.08
C SER A 389 -17.72 -0.94 -1.36
N ASP A 390 -17.82 -1.66 -2.48
CA ASP A 390 -18.02 -1.13 -3.83
C ASP A 390 -19.09 -0.01 -3.90
N GLY A 391 -18.77 1.09 -4.59
CA GLY A 391 -19.60 2.30 -4.63
C GLY A 391 -19.59 3.16 -3.34
N THR A 392 -18.73 2.87 -2.35
CA THR A 392 -18.36 3.81 -1.27
C THR A 392 -16.92 4.29 -1.52
N ARG A 393 -16.66 5.61 -1.42
CA ARG A 393 -15.31 6.19 -1.58
C ARG A 393 -14.33 5.68 -0.51
N PRO A 394 -13.20 5.07 -0.88
CA PRO A 394 -12.11 4.78 0.05
C PRO A 394 -11.39 6.08 0.45
N ARG A 395 -10.59 5.99 1.52
CA ARG A 395 -9.73 7.08 1.97
C ARG A 395 -8.30 6.60 2.13
N MET A 396 -7.36 7.30 1.52
CA MET A 396 -5.92 7.15 1.74
C MET A 396 -5.46 8.35 2.57
N GLN A 397 -4.74 8.12 3.66
CA GLN A 397 -4.21 9.19 4.51
C GLN A 397 -2.69 9.09 4.58
N MET A 398 -2.00 10.09 4.04
CA MET A 398 -0.54 10.18 4.00
C MET A 398 -0.06 11.12 5.09
N TYR A 399 0.65 10.62 6.09
CA TYR A 399 1.05 11.46 7.22
C TYR A 399 2.40 12.15 7.00
N ILE A 400 2.72 13.03 7.95
CA ILE A 400 4.06 13.53 8.16
C ILE A 400 4.86 12.52 9.00
N TRP A 401 6.10 12.31 8.58
CA TRP A 401 7.04 11.41 9.23
C TRP A 401 8.11 12.23 9.94
N LEU A 402 8.27 12.01 11.24
CA LEU A 402 9.28 12.61 12.10
C LEU A 402 10.48 11.66 12.17
N GLY A 403 11.62 12.10 11.66
CA GLY A 403 12.86 11.31 11.79
C GLY A 403 13.31 11.19 13.26
N ALA A 404 13.95 10.08 13.59
CA ALA A 404 14.26 9.60 14.96
C ALA A 404 15.16 10.49 15.85
N GLN A 405 15.42 11.77 15.50
CA GLN A 405 16.26 12.69 16.28
C GLN A 405 15.72 14.14 16.20
N PRO A 406 15.29 14.78 17.30
CA PRO A 406 15.26 16.24 17.42
C PRO A 406 16.68 16.76 17.72
N TYR A 407 17.20 17.92 17.31
CA TYR A 407 16.66 19.24 16.93
C TYR A 407 16.82 20.36 17.97
N PHE A 408 18.08 20.55 18.32
CA PHE A 408 18.69 21.86 18.44
C PHE A 408 20.04 21.76 17.70
N SER A 409 20.29 22.51 16.63
CA SER A 409 21.58 22.50 15.93
C SER A 409 22.29 23.86 16.00
N TYR A 410 23.61 23.84 16.15
CA TYR A 410 24.44 25.04 16.18
C TYR A 410 24.87 25.43 14.76
N ASN A 411 24.71 26.72 14.44
CA ASN A 411 25.27 27.37 13.25
C ASN A 411 26.46 28.27 13.60
N ALA A 412 26.48 28.80 14.83
CA ALA A 412 27.60 29.53 15.43
C ALA A 412 27.64 29.27 16.95
N PRO A 413 28.81 29.36 17.61
CA PRO A 413 30.14 29.70 17.07
C PRO A 413 30.71 28.59 16.18
N SER A 414 31.74 28.91 15.39
CA SER A 414 32.33 27.99 14.39
C SER A 414 32.86 26.68 14.98
N GLY A 415 33.31 26.67 16.24
CA GLY A 415 33.73 25.45 16.95
C GLY A 415 32.60 24.49 17.32
N LEU A 416 31.34 24.91 17.19
CA LEU A 416 30.13 24.09 17.39
C LEU A 416 29.28 23.95 16.13
N ALA A 417 29.56 24.73 15.08
CA ALA A 417 28.76 24.74 13.86
C ALA A 417 28.64 23.34 13.24
N GLY A 418 27.41 22.91 12.93
CA GLY A 418 27.10 21.57 12.43
C GLY A 418 26.92 20.49 13.51
N THR A 419 27.12 20.81 14.80
CA THR A 419 26.77 19.89 15.91
C THR A 419 25.31 20.08 16.34
N SER A 420 24.75 19.06 17.01
CA SER A 420 23.38 19.07 17.52
C SER A 420 23.27 18.57 18.95
N ILE A 421 22.18 18.92 19.63
CA ILE A 421 21.71 18.27 20.86
C ILE A 421 20.70 17.19 20.42
N PRO A 422 20.93 15.90 20.73
CA PRO A 422 20.14 14.77 20.19
C PRO A 422 18.81 14.52 20.90
N SER A 423 18.53 15.23 22.00
CA SER A 423 17.28 15.07 22.73
C SER A 423 16.92 16.38 23.45
N VAL A 424 15.71 16.87 23.17
CA VAL A 424 15.13 18.08 23.75
C VAL A 424 13.64 17.80 24.02
N GLY A 425 13.09 18.36 25.08
CA GLY A 425 11.64 18.36 25.28
C GLY A 425 10.96 19.39 24.36
N LEU A 426 9.70 19.17 24.02
CA LEU A 426 8.94 20.03 23.11
C LEU A 426 7.87 20.83 23.86
N GLY A 427 7.59 22.06 23.40
CA GLY A 427 6.39 22.79 23.80
C GLY A 427 5.14 22.19 23.17
N TYR A 428 4.19 21.74 24.00
CA TYR A 428 2.84 21.31 23.58
C TYR A 428 1.88 22.52 23.57
N PHE A 429 2.40 23.66 23.13
CA PHE A 429 1.69 24.93 22.98
C PHE A 429 2.46 25.82 22.00
N GLY A 430 1.74 26.71 21.33
CA GLY A 430 2.28 27.48 20.21
C GLY A 430 2.52 26.64 18.95
N PRO A 431 3.06 27.25 17.87
CA PRO A 431 3.32 26.53 16.63
C PRO A 431 4.36 25.42 16.84
N PRO A 432 4.10 24.18 16.39
CA PRO A 432 5.07 23.09 16.54
C PRO A 432 6.24 23.26 15.59
N LEU A 433 7.43 22.82 16.02
CA LEU A 433 8.68 22.97 15.28
C LEU A 433 8.75 22.20 13.96
N TRP A 434 7.94 21.15 13.79
CA TRP A 434 7.76 20.45 12.52
C TRP A 434 7.03 21.30 11.47
N LYS A 435 6.16 22.22 11.90
CA LYS A 435 5.46 23.17 11.02
C LYS A 435 6.30 24.42 10.77
N LYS A 436 6.95 24.94 11.81
CA LYS A 436 7.75 26.17 11.76
C LYS A 436 9.16 25.96 12.31
N SER A 437 10.10 25.75 11.38
CA SER A 437 11.54 25.85 11.66
C SER A 437 11.93 27.30 11.97
N VAL A 438 12.79 27.52 12.97
CA VAL A 438 13.28 28.84 13.38
C VAL A 438 14.80 28.80 13.50
N THR A 439 15.47 29.69 12.77
CA THR A 439 16.92 29.93 12.89
C THR A 439 17.14 31.35 13.39
N GLY A 440 18.04 31.53 14.35
CA GLY A 440 18.34 32.85 14.92
C GLY A 440 19.45 32.83 15.96
N ASP A 441 19.93 34.02 16.31
CA ASP A 441 20.86 34.18 17.43
C ASP A 441 20.11 34.02 18.76
N VAL A 442 20.74 33.33 19.71
CA VAL A 442 20.22 33.13 21.07
C VAL A 442 20.56 34.34 21.94
N ALA A 443 19.58 34.84 22.68
CA ALA A 443 19.75 35.93 23.64
C ALA A 443 19.23 35.51 25.02
N ILE A 444 20.03 35.78 26.07
CA ILE A 444 19.66 35.46 27.46
C ILE A 444 18.52 36.38 27.89
N SER A 445 17.48 35.80 28.48
CA SER A 445 16.38 36.53 29.10
C SER A 445 16.88 37.49 30.18
N PRO A 446 16.49 38.79 30.17
CA PRO A 446 16.89 39.76 31.20
C PRO A 446 16.48 39.36 32.63
N ILE A 447 15.46 38.51 32.77
CA ILE A 447 15.06 37.89 34.04
C ILE A 447 15.30 36.39 33.89
N LEU A 448 16.17 35.83 34.72
CA LEU A 448 16.75 34.48 34.57
C LEU A 448 15.70 33.40 34.27
N ASP A 449 14.56 33.43 34.97
CA ASP A 449 13.51 32.43 34.83
C ASP A 449 12.33 32.88 33.96
N ALA A 450 12.31 34.12 33.46
CA ALA A 450 11.19 34.72 32.74
C ALA A 450 9.81 34.54 33.40
N CYS A 451 9.74 34.43 34.74
CA CYS A 451 8.46 34.27 35.45
C CYS A 451 7.70 35.59 35.67
N THR A 452 8.32 36.71 35.35
CA THR A 452 7.72 38.05 35.32
C THR A 452 7.94 38.70 33.95
N ALA A 453 7.14 39.72 33.65
CA ALA A 453 7.20 40.43 32.37
C ALA A 453 8.60 40.99 32.08
N LEU A 454 9.09 40.72 30.87
CA LEU A 454 10.38 41.19 30.39
C LEU A 454 10.27 42.58 29.74
N PRO A 455 11.36 43.37 29.65
CA PRO A 455 11.33 44.65 28.94
C PRO A 455 10.95 44.46 27.47
N THR A 456 9.95 45.22 27.00
CA THR A 456 9.45 45.14 25.62
C THR A 456 10.59 45.33 24.61
N GLY A 457 10.67 44.41 23.65
CA GLY A 457 11.68 44.43 22.60
C GLY A 457 13.07 43.93 22.99
N SER A 458 13.32 43.53 24.25
CA SER A 458 14.62 43.04 24.71
C SER A 458 15.13 41.77 24.01
N LEU A 459 14.24 41.02 23.34
CA LEU A 459 14.55 39.81 22.57
C LEU A 459 14.15 39.92 21.09
N THR A 460 13.90 41.13 20.57
CA THR A 460 13.42 41.37 19.20
C THR A 460 14.23 40.59 18.15
N GLY A 461 13.58 39.64 17.46
CA GLY A 461 14.22 38.86 16.38
C GLY A 461 15.23 37.80 16.86
N LYS A 462 15.30 37.54 18.17
CA LYS A 462 16.21 36.58 18.80
C LYS A 462 15.47 35.36 19.33
N ILE A 463 16.20 34.26 19.53
CA ILE A 463 15.69 33.10 20.25
C ILE A 463 15.97 33.34 21.73
N GLY A 464 14.93 33.47 22.55
CA GLY A 464 15.08 33.79 23.97
C GLY A 464 15.42 32.55 24.79
N ILE A 465 16.49 32.58 25.60
CA ILE A 465 16.83 31.49 26.55
C ILE A 465 16.56 31.90 28.01
N ALA A 466 15.83 31.05 28.74
CA ALA A 466 15.49 31.25 30.15
C ALA A 466 15.58 29.94 30.94
N GLN A 467 15.81 30.03 32.25
CA GLN A 467 15.88 28.88 33.14
C GLN A 467 14.49 28.46 33.64
N ARG A 468 14.33 27.18 33.96
CA ARG A 468 13.20 26.66 34.73
C ARG A 468 13.20 27.29 36.13
N GLY A 469 12.01 27.72 36.54
CA GLY A 469 11.73 28.34 37.83
C GLY A 469 10.32 27.96 38.26
N ASN A 470 9.71 28.74 39.15
CA ASN A 470 8.51 28.30 39.88
C ASN A 470 7.17 28.57 39.16
N CYS A 471 7.19 29.24 38.01
CA CYS A 471 6.00 29.46 37.17
C CYS A 471 5.87 28.44 36.03
N ASN A 472 4.65 28.28 35.52
CA ASN A 472 4.32 27.41 34.38
C ASN A 472 5.12 27.78 33.13
N PHE A 473 5.47 26.77 32.32
CA PHE A 473 6.24 26.96 31.08
C PHE A 473 5.59 27.94 30.10
N ILE A 474 4.26 27.92 29.98
CA ILE A 474 3.51 28.82 29.10
C ILE A 474 3.69 30.30 29.47
N VAL A 475 3.80 30.63 30.76
CA VAL A 475 4.08 32.01 31.24
C VAL A 475 5.47 32.45 30.81
N LYS A 476 6.48 31.56 30.92
CA LYS A 476 7.86 31.84 30.51
C LYS A 476 7.92 32.16 29.03
N VAL A 477 7.36 31.28 28.18
CA VAL A 477 7.39 31.45 26.73
C VAL A 477 6.56 32.66 26.30
N LYS A 478 5.43 32.96 26.98
CA LYS A 478 4.67 34.18 26.73
C LYS A 478 5.48 35.45 27.03
N ASN A 479 6.20 35.50 28.15
CA ASN A 479 7.06 36.63 28.49
C ASN A 479 8.24 36.79 27.51
N LEU A 480 8.78 35.70 26.95
CA LEU A 480 9.77 35.75 25.87
C LEU A 480 9.15 36.28 24.56
N GLU A 481 7.95 35.83 24.19
CA GLU A 481 7.19 36.31 23.02
C GLU A 481 6.89 37.81 23.10
N ASP A 482 6.39 38.29 24.25
CA ASP A 482 6.06 39.70 24.48
C ASP A 482 7.31 40.60 24.54
N ALA A 483 8.50 40.03 24.79
CA ALA A 483 9.78 40.69 24.62
C ALA A 483 10.29 40.74 23.17
N GLY A 484 9.56 40.16 22.21
CA GLY A 484 9.88 40.12 20.79
C GLY A 484 10.69 38.91 20.32
N ALA A 485 10.82 37.86 21.14
CA ALA A 485 11.50 36.64 20.73
C ALA A 485 10.77 35.93 19.59
N ILE A 486 11.51 35.24 18.71
CA ILE A 486 10.96 34.45 17.60
C ILE A 486 10.80 32.95 17.91
N ALA A 487 11.43 32.48 18.99
CA ALA A 487 11.30 31.16 19.60
C ALA A 487 11.81 31.20 21.05
N GLY A 488 11.41 30.22 21.88
CA GLY A 488 11.85 30.09 23.27
C GLY A 488 12.70 28.83 23.54
N ILE A 489 13.78 28.98 24.30
CA ILE A 489 14.54 27.87 24.88
C ILE A 489 14.37 27.95 26.40
N ILE A 490 13.76 26.94 27.00
CA ILE A 490 13.76 26.77 28.45
C ILE A 490 14.80 25.71 28.79
N TYR A 491 15.66 25.94 29.79
CA TYR A 491 16.57 24.90 30.28
C TYR A 491 16.29 24.56 31.74
N ASN A 492 16.50 23.30 32.13
CA ASN A 492 16.20 22.83 33.48
C ASN A 492 17.09 23.50 34.55
N SER A 493 16.69 23.37 35.82
CA SER A 493 17.37 23.96 36.97
C SER A 493 17.82 22.89 37.98
N PRO A 494 18.86 23.15 38.79
CA PRO A 494 19.44 22.15 39.69
C PRO A 494 18.53 21.75 40.87
N ASN A 495 17.46 22.51 41.14
CA ASN A 495 16.66 22.40 42.37
C ASN A 495 15.25 21.82 42.17
N ALA A 496 14.98 21.10 41.07
CA ALA A 496 13.68 20.47 40.86
C ALA A 496 13.57 19.17 41.70
N GLU A 497 12.90 19.28 42.86
CA GLU A 497 12.78 18.22 43.91
C GLU A 497 12.29 16.84 43.42
N THR A 498 11.69 16.77 42.24
CA THR A 498 11.14 15.54 41.63
C THR A 498 11.74 15.16 40.28
N ASN A 499 12.64 15.97 39.69
CA ASN A 499 13.27 15.70 38.38
C ASN A 499 14.71 16.25 38.38
N PRO A 500 15.77 15.41 38.28
CA PRO A 500 17.16 15.89 38.31
C PRO A 500 17.46 16.86 37.15
N GLY A 501 18.46 17.73 37.30
CA GLY A 501 18.76 18.81 36.34
C GLY A 501 18.97 18.37 34.88
N GLU A 502 19.38 17.13 34.63
CA GLU A 502 19.53 16.59 33.27
C GLU A 502 18.25 15.94 32.70
N ALA A 503 17.20 15.75 33.51
CA ALA A 503 15.92 15.24 33.03
C ALA A 503 15.25 16.24 32.09
N ILE A 504 14.76 15.73 30.96
CA ILE A 504 13.94 16.46 30.00
C ILE A 504 12.48 16.02 30.09
N SER A 505 11.57 16.94 29.85
CA SER A 505 10.14 16.67 29.70
C SER A 505 9.55 17.58 28.65
N ASN A 506 8.45 17.18 28.04
CA ASN A 506 7.63 18.10 27.25
C ASN A 506 7.01 19.17 28.18
N MET A 507 6.74 20.34 27.61
CA MET A 507 6.19 21.49 28.31
C MET A 507 4.71 21.63 27.97
N SER A 508 3.84 21.31 28.92
CA SER A 508 2.38 21.47 28.75
C SER A 508 1.92 22.92 28.87
N GLY A 509 0.87 23.27 28.12
CA GLY A 509 0.18 24.55 28.22
C GLY A 509 -0.96 24.54 29.23
N ASP A 510 -1.65 25.67 29.36
CA ASP A 510 -2.89 25.81 30.17
C ASP A 510 -4.18 25.63 29.33
N GLY A 511 -4.05 25.40 28.02
CA GLY A 511 -5.17 25.24 27.08
C GLY A 511 -5.93 26.53 26.72
N THR A 512 -5.50 27.71 27.22
CA THR A 512 -6.25 28.98 27.08
C THR A 512 -5.39 30.18 26.68
N THR A 513 -4.11 30.22 27.08
CA THR A 513 -3.17 31.29 26.73
C THR A 513 -2.62 31.09 25.32
N PRO A 514 -2.86 32.01 24.37
CA PRO A 514 -2.31 31.91 23.02
C PRO A 514 -0.80 32.22 23.02
N ILE A 515 -0.03 31.32 22.41
CA ILE A 515 1.41 31.45 22.14
C ILE A 515 1.61 31.36 20.62
N ASN A 516 2.44 32.24 20.04
CA ASN A 516 2.66 32.33 18.58
C ASN A 516 4.09 31.97 18.15
N ILE A 517 4.93 31.55 19.10
CA ILE A 517 6.32 31.12 18.86
C ILE A 517 6.55 29.67 19.32
N PRO A 518 7.39 28.89 18.60
CA PRO A 518 7.76 27.55 19.04
C PRO A 518 8.68 27.60 20.25
N SER A 519 8.76 26.49 21.00
CA SER A 519 9.70 26.38 22.13
C SER A 519 10.26 24.96 22.36
N VAL A 520 11.45 24.90 22.95
CA VAL A 520 12.16 23.66 23.35
C VAL A 520 12.54 23.68 24.83
N PHE A 521 12.70 22.50 25.40
CA PHE A 521 13.21 22.27 26.75
C PHE A 521 14.57 21.53 26.72
N LEU A 522 15.59 22.08 27.37
CA LEU A 522 16.95 21.52 27.40
C LEU A 522 17.34 20.99 28.78
N PRO A 523 18.24 19.97 28.85
CA PRO A 523 18.96 19.64 30.08
C PRO A 523 19.70 20.87 30.64
N GLN A 524 19.88 20.93 31.95
CA GLN A 524 20.60 22.02 32.63
C GLN A 524 21.99 22.26 32.00
N SER A 525 22.79 21.21 31.86
CA SER A 525 24.15 21.26 31.30
C SER A 525 24.23 21.92 29.92
N ARG A 526 23.19 21.72 29.09
CA ARG A 526 23.11 22.26 27.73
C ARG A 526 22.72 23.72 27.72
N GLY A 527 21.74 24.11 28.55
CA GLY A 527 21.38 25.51 28.74
C GLY A 527 22.54 26.34 29.29
N GLU A 528 23.23 25.84 30.31
CA GLU A 528 24.39 26.50 30.89
C GLU A 528 25.57 26.60 29.91
N ALA A 529 25.81 25.60 29.05
CA ALA A 529 26.80 25.71 27.99
C ALA A 529 26.49 26.86 27.02
N ILE A 530 25.22 27.02 26.62
CA ILE A 530 24.76 28.11 25.73
C ILE A 530 24.93 29.48 26.42
N THR A 531 24.46 29.63 27.66
CA THR A 531 24.55 30.93 28.36
C THR A 531 26.00 31.31 28.68
N ASN A 532 26.87 30.34 28.99
CA ASN A 532 28.30 30.59 29.19
C ASN A 532 29.02 31.08 27.91
N LEU A 533 28.66 30.56 26.73
CA LEU A 533 29.19 31.06 25.45
C LEU A 533 28.77 32.51 25.18
N ILE A 534 27.50 32.84 25.42
CA ILE A 534 26.95 34.19 25.25
C ILE A 534 27.60 35.17 26.23
N ASN A 535 27.72 34.79 27.51
CA ASN A 535 28.44 35.57 28.53
C ASN A 535 29.94 35.73 28.20
N GLY A 536 30.54 34.74 27.54
CA GLY A 536 31.87 34.81 26.93
C GLY A 536 31.97 35.67 25.67
N SER A 537 30.94 36.47 25.36
CA SER A 537 30.83 37.34 24.17
C SER A 537 30.89 36.60 22.82
N GLN A 538 30.53 35.32 22.78
CA GLN A 538 30.39 34.57 21.52
C GLN A 538 28.94 34.65 21.03
N ASN A 539 28.76 34.89 19.72
CA ASN A 539 27.42 34.74 19.12
C ASN A 539 27.07 33.26 19.02
N VAL A 540 25.97 32.86 19.65
CA VAL A 540 25.39 31.52 19.53
C VAL A 540 24.20 31.63 18.58
N ASN A 541 24.34 31.10 17.37
CA ASN A 541 23.25 31.03 16.39
C ASN A 541 22.82 29.58 16.23
N VAL A 542 21.52 29.32 16.28
CA VAL A 542 20.98 27.97 16.34
C VAL A 542 19.74 27.82 15.46
N THR A 543 19.47 26.59 15.05
CA THR A 543 18.27 26.18 14.35
C THR A 543 17.46 25.23 15.22
N LEU A 544 16.21 25.60 15.48
CA LEU A 544 15.17 24.79 16.12
C LEU A 544 14.17 24.39 15.04
N SER A 545 13.85 23.10 14.94
CA SER A 545 12.98 22.54 13.88
C SER A 545 12.61 21.08 14.23
N ILE A 546 12.09 20.27 13.32
CA ILE A 546 12.03 18.78 13.43
C ILE A 546 12.29 18.22 12.02
N PRO A 547 12.99 17.08 11.82
CA PRO A 547 13.26 16.54 10.49
C PRO A 547 11.99 15.88 10.00
N VAL A 548 11.27 16.56 9.12
CA VAL A 548 10.02 16.03 8.59
C VAL A 548 10.16 15.56 7.15
N LYS A 549 9.69 14.34 6.92
CA LYS A 549 9.47 13.77 5.60
C LYS A 549 7.97 13.79 5.35
N ASP A 550 7.59 14.20 4.15
CA ASP A 550 6.20 14.26 3.73
C ASP A 550 5.88 12.94 3.04
N GLY A 551 5.04 12.09 3.65
CA GLY A 551 4.71 10.76 3.11
C GLY A 551 4.08 10.85 1.72
N SER A 552 3.40 11.96 1.41
CA SER A 552 2.82 12.25 0.10
C SER A 552 3.86 12.50 -1.02
N LEU A 553 5.16 12.49 -0.70
CA LEU A 553 6.28 12.48 -1.64
C LEU A 553 6.94 11.10 -1.81
N ASP A 554 6.53 10.09 -1.03
CA ASP A 554 7.04 8.72 -1.13
C ASP A 554 6.07 7.87 -1.96
N ASN A 555 6.37 7.74 -3.24
CA ASN A 555 5.61 6.96 -4.20
C ASN A 555 5.58 5.47 -3.82
N GLY A 556 6.56 4.97 -3.06
CA GLY A 556 6.57 3.62 -2.52
C GLY A 556 5.45 3.43 -1.51
N ILE A 557 5.36 4.29 -0.50
CA ILE A 557 4.31 4.24 0.53
C ILE A 557 2.93 4.48 -0.11
N ILE A 558 2.77 5.49 -0.97
CA ILE A 558 1.48 5.76 -1.65
C ILE A 558 1.01 4.53 -2.47
N SER A 559 1.94 3.82 -3.12
CA SER A 559 1.62 2.60 -3.85
C SER A 559 1.27 1.43 -2.93
N HIS A 560 1.94 1.33 -1.77
CA HIS A 560 1.60 0.36 -0.72
C HIS A 560 0.16 0.57 -0.24
N GLU A 561 -0.21 1.80 0.14
CA GLU A 561 -1.57 2.12 0.60
C GLU A 561 -2.63 1.77 -0.45
N TYR A 562 -2.40 2.08 -1.73
CA TYR A 562 -3.32 1.69 -2.81
C TYR A 562 -3.43 0.15 -2.97
N GLY A 563 -2.37 -0.59 -2.62
CA GLY A 563 -2.32 -2.05 -2.60
C GLY A 563 -3.30 -2.68 -1.61
N HIS A 564 -3.60 -2.01 -0.50
CA HIS A 564 -4.68 -2.41 0.41
C HIS A 564 -6.04 -2.31 -0.29
N GLY A 565 -6.29 -1.23 -1.02
CA GLY A 565 -7.49 -1.04 -1.83
C GLY A 565 -7.67 -2.13 -2.87
N LEU A 566 -6.61 -2.41 -3.65
CA LEU A 566 -6.57 -3.49 -4.65
C LEU A 566 -6.88 -4.86 -4.03
N SER A 567 -6.10 -5.27 -3.03
CA SER A 567 -6.20 -6.61 -2.44
C SER A 567 -7.54 -6.82 -1.72
N THR A 568 -8.06 -5.79 -1.05
CA THR A 568 -9.35 -5.85 -0.35
C THR A 568 -10.55 -5.89 -1.30
N ARG A 569 -10.55 -5.11 -2.41
CA ARG A 569 -11.62 -5.17 -3.42
C ARG A 569 -11.61 -6.48 -4.21
N LEU A 570 -10.43 -7.04 -4.48
CA LEU A 570 -10.29 -8.29 -5.25
C LEU A 570 -10.46 -9.58 -4.45
N THR A 571 -10.20 -9.61 -3.13
CA THR A 571 -10.31 -10.85 -2.34
C THR A 571 -11.75 -11.18 -1.95
N GLY A 572 -12.23 -12.38 -2.28
CA GLY A 572 -13.56 -12.84 -1.84
C GLY A 572 -14.72 -11.91 -2.23
N THR A 573 -15.82 -11.95 -1.49
CA THR A 573 -17.02 -11.13 -1.77
C THR A 573 -17.16 -9.88 -0.89
N SER A 574 -16.63 -9.94 0.34
CA SER A 574 -16.70 -8.88 1.34
C SER A 574 -15.35 -8.19 1.53
N VAL A 575 -15.38 -6.90 1.86
CA VAL A 575 -14.20 -6.11 2.22
C VAL A 575 -13.54 -6.58 3.53
N SER A 576 -14.24 -7.34 4.38
CA SER A 576 -13.65 -7.95 5.57
C SER A 576 -12.84 -9.24 5.27
N CYS A 577 -12.80 -9.72 4.02
CA CYS A 577 -12.15 -11.00 3.65
C CYS A 577 -10.64 -11.08 3.87
N LEU A 578 -10.01 -9.97 4.26
CA LEU A 578 -8.60 -9.84 4.59
C LEU A 578 -8.38 -9.46 6.07
N SER A 579 -9.29 -9.88 6.96
CA SER A 579 -9.20 -9.59 8.39
C SER A 579 -8.33 -10.58 9.19
N SER A 580 -7.38 -10.02 9.95
CA SER A 580 -6.55 -10.73 10.94
C SER A 580 -7.32 -11.20 12.19
N SER A 581 -8.58 -10.81 12.35
CA SER A 581 -9.49 -11.34 13.39
C SER A 581 -10.03 -12.72 13.03
N ALA A 582 -10.22 -12.98 11.73
CA ALA A 582 -10.79 -14.20 11.19
C ALA A 582 -9.72 -15.19 10.71
N ASP A 583 -8.60 -14.68 10.18
CA ASP A 583 -7.42 -15.46 9.82
C ASP A 583 -6.13 -14.68 10.08
N LYS A 584 -5.32 -15.14 11.05
CA LYS A 584 -4.08 -14.46 11.43
C LYS A 584 -3.00 -14.54 10.34
N GLU A 585 -3.09 -15.48 9.39
CA GLU A 585 -2.10 -15.71 8.33
C GLU A 585 -2.29 -14.75 7.13
N GLN A 586 -2.40 -13.46 7.44
CA GLN A 586 -2.92 -12.44 6.54
C GLN A 586 -1.83 -11.91 5.57
N MET A 587 -2.17 -11.78 4.29
CA MET A 587 -1.23 -11.46 3.19
C MET A 587 -1.32 -10.01 2.64
N GLY A 588 -2.23 -9.18 3.18
CA GLY A 588 -2.57 -7.80 2.78
C GLY A 588 -1.34 -6.92 2.56
N GLU A 589 -0.61 -6.72 3.66
CA GLU A 589 0.66 -5.99 3.71
C GLU A 589 1.65 -6.46 2.64
N GLY A 590 1.68 -7.78 2.37
CA GLY A 590 2.60 -8.36 1.39
C GLY A 590 2.22 -8.11 -0.07
N TRP A 591 0.92 -8.07 -0.41
CA TRP A 591 0.52 -7.62 -1.75
C TRP A 591 0.78 -6.13 -1.96
N SER A 592 0.58 -5.33 -0.91
CA SER A 592 0.87 -3.89 -0.91
C SER A 592 2.36 -3.60 -1.09
N ASP A 593 3.24 -4.28 -0.35
CA ASP A 593 4.70 -4.21 -0.54
C ASP A 593 5.11 -4.65 -1.94
N PHE A 594 4.54 -5.75 -2.44
CA PHE A 594 4.84 -6.23 -3.79
C PHE A 594 4.43 -5.22 -4.87
N LEU A 595 3.27 -4.55 -4.73
CA LEU A 595 2.86 -3.46 -5.63
C LEU A 595 3.87 -2.31 -5.59
N ALA A 596 4.23 -1.83 -4.41
CA ALA A 596 5.20 -0.74 -4.23
C ALA A 596 6.57 -1.06 -4.84
N LEU A 597 7.09 -2.28 -4.61
CA LEU A 597 8.33 -2.75 -5.22
C LEU A 597 8.24 -2.75 -6.75
N MET A 598 7.16 -3.31 -7.31
CA MET A 598 7.00 -3.48 -8.76
C MET A 598 6.87 -2.15 -9.52
N LEU A 599 6.27 -1.12 -8.92
CA LEU A 599 6.15 0.20 -9.55
C LEU A 599 7.41 1.09 -9.40
N THR A 600 8.28 0.77 -8.45
CA THR A 600 9.51 1.54 -8.14
C THR A 600 10.80 0.83 -8.55
N MET A 601 10.71 -0.19 -9.41
CA MET A 601 11.89 -0.87 -9.97
C MET A 601 12.67 0.07 -10.89
N LYS A 602 13.99 0.15 -10.71
CA LYS A 602 14.86 0.92 -11.61
C LYS A 602 15.28 0.06 -12.79
N SER A 603 15.59 0.67 -13.93
CA SER A 603 16.14 -0.03 -15.10
C SER A 603 17.50 -0.71 -14.84
N THR A 604 18.17 -0.37 -13.75
CA THR A 604 19.43 -0.97 -13.27
C THR A 604 19.23 -2.12 -12.28
N ASP A 605 18.02 -2.33 -11.76
CA ASP A 605 17.75 -3.34 -10.75
C ASP A 605 17.88 -4.74 -11.35
N ASN A 606 18.36 -5.69 -10.55
CA ASN A 606 18.50 -7.09 -10.89
C ASN A 606 18.45 -7.94 -9.60
N ALA A 607 18.36 -9.26 -9.73
CA ALA A 607 18.19 -10.18 -8.60
C ALA A 607 19.27 -10.10 -7.50
N SER A 608 20.43 -9.46 -7.73
CA SER A 608 21.46 -9.22 -6.70
C SER A 608 21.34 -7.88 -5.97
N VAL A 609 20.38 -7.02 -6.35
CA VAL A 609 20.13 -5.71 -5.73
C VAL A 609 19.02 -5.86 -4.67
N PRO A 610 19.34 -5.86 -3.36
CA PRO A 610 18.34 -5.96 -2.32
C PRO A 610 17.60 -4.62 -2.14
N ARG A 611 16.27 -4.68 -1.97
CA ARG A 611 15.40 -3.49 -1.83
C ARG A 611 14.86 -3.38 -0.41
N GLY A 612 15.03 -2.23 0.24
CA GLY A 612 14.22 -1.82 1.39
C GLY A 612 12.93 -1.11 0.92
N ILE A 613 12.07 -0.71 1.86
CA ILE A 613 10.86 0.08 1.59
C ILE A 613 10.68 1.17 2.66
N GLY A 614 10.25 2.37 2.25
CA GLY A 614 10.07 3.53 3.15
C GLY A 614 11.37 4.19 3.63
N THR A 615 12.51 3.88 3.00
CA THR A 615 13.83 4.40 3.42
C THR A 615 13.89 5.93 3.45
N PHE A 616 13.21 6.62 2.53
CA PHE A 616 13.11 8.09 2.54
C PHE A 616 12.40 8.60 3.80
N ALA A 617 11.26 7.98 4.13
CA ALA A 617 10.40 8.35 5.23
C ALA A 617 11.08 8.11 6.60
N SER A 618 11.78 6.98 6.76
CA SER A 618 12.65 6.69 7.91
C SER A 618 13.92 7.54 7.97
N GLY A 619 14.26 8.30 6.92
CA GLY A 619 15.49 9.09 6.84
C GLY A 619 16.77 8.28 6.58
N GLU A 620 16.64 7.04 6.11
CA GLU A 620 17.74 6.15 5.73
C GLU A 620 18.32 6.49 4.34
N PRO A 621 19.56 6.05 4.03
CA PRO A 621 20.03 6.00 2.65
C PRO A 621 19.18 5.05 1.81
N THR A 622 19.16 5.24 0.48
CA THR A 622 18.38 4.42 -0.47
C THR A 622 18.79 2.94 -0.56
N THR A 623 19.83 2.54 0.18
CA THR A 623 20.33 1.16 0.33
C THR A 623 20.04 0.56 1.71
N GLY A 624 19.36 1.32 2.58
CA GLY A 624 18.91 0.95 3.91
C GLY A 624 17.83 -0.13 3.90
N VAL A 625 17.45 -0.59 5.09
CA VAL A 625 16.43 -1.62 5.27
C VAL A 625 15.03 -1.01 5.19
N GLY A 626 14.86 0.19 5.74
CA GLY A 626 13.56 0.82 5.93
C GLY A 626 12.74 0.08 6.99
N ILE A 627 11.43 0.00 6.78
CA ILE A 627 10.43 -0.32 7.83
C ILE A 627 10.08 -1.81 7.96
N ARG A 628 10.90 -2.73 7.43
CA ARG A 628 10.61 -4.18 7.35
C ARG A 628 11.75 -5.02 7.95
N PRO A 629 11.51 -6.27 8.40
CA PRO A 629 12.51 -7.10 9.08
C PRO A 629 13.84 -7.29 8.34
N ALA A 630 13.82 -7.32 7.00
CA ALA A 630 15.02 -7.28 6.16
C ALA A 630 14.70 -6.66 4.79
N LYS A 631 15.72 -6.51 3.93
CA LYS A 631 15.52 -6.11 2.53
C LYS A 631 15.00 -7.27 1.70
N TYR A 632 14.09 -7.02 0.77
CA TYR A 632 13.64 -8.05 -0.19
C TYR A 632 14.79 -8.47 -1.10
N SER A 633 15.11 -9.77 -1.07
CA SER A 633 16.21 -10.36 -1.86
C SER A 633 16.01 -11.86 -2.05
N PRO A 634 16.25 -12.39 -3.28
CA PRO A 634 16.36 -13.84 -3.52
C PRO A 634 17.54 -14.53 -2.83
N ASP A 635 18.51 -13.76 -2.32
CA ASP A 635 19.67 -14.26 -1.57
C ASP A 635 19.30 -14.49 -0.09
N PRO A 636 19.31 -15.75 0.40
CA PRO A 636 19.00 -16.06 1.79
C PRO A 636 20.02 -15.50 2.79
N ALA A 637 21.22 -15.09 2.36
CA ALA A 637 22.18 -14.41 3.23
C ALA A 637 21.78 -12.94 3.52
N ILE A 638 20.88 -12.35 2.72
CA ILE A 638 20.33 -11.00 2.92
C ILE A 638 18.92 -11.08 3.51
N ASN A 639 18.11 -12.04 3.05
CA ASN A 639 16.76 -12.28 3.54
C ASN A 639 16.49 -13.79 3.55
N GLY A 640 16.74 -14.40 4.71
CA GLY A 640 16.57 -15.84 4.93
C GLY A 640 15.16 -16.27 5.31
N PHE A 641 14.20 -15.35 5.43
CA PHE A 641 12.88 -15.65 6.00
C PHE A 641 12.11 -16.69 5.17
N THR A 642 11.43 -17.61 5.87
CA THR A 642 10.54 -18.64 5.33
C THR A 642 9.16 -18.57 5.98
N TYR A 643 8.23 -19.39 5.50
CA TYR A 643 6.91 -19.58 6.08
C TYR A 643 6.97 -20.02 7.55
N GLY A 644 7.99 -20.78 7.97
CA GLY A 644 8.17 -21.17 9.37
C GLY A 644 8.37 -19.97 10.30
N ASP A 645 8.93 -18.86 9.81
CA ASP A 645 9.18 -17.64 10.60
C ASP A 645 7.91 -16.82 10.89
N THR A 646 6.76 -17.10 10.25
CA THR A 646 5.50 -16.44 10.66
C THR A 646 5.10 -16.84 12.08
N ASN A 647 5.54 -18.02 12.54
CA ASN A 647 5.33 -18.48 13.90
C ASN A 647 5.97 -17.50 14.90
N GLY A 648 5.14 -16.88 15.75
CA GLY A 648 5.59 -15.92 16.76
C GLY A 648 5.68 -14.48 16.27
N MET A 649 5.25 -14.17 15.04
CA MET A 649 5.05 -12.79 14.57
C MET A 649 3.78 -12.18 15.21
N GLU A 650 3.84 -11.96 16.53
CA GLU A 650 2.79 -11.32 17.32
C GLU A 650 3.38 -10.23 18.23
N TYR A 651 2.59 -9.19 18.50
CA TYR A 651 2.97 -8.12 19.43
C TYR A 651 1.82 -7.77 20.39
N THR A 652 2.16 -7.17 21.53
CA THR A 652 1.16 -6.70 22.50
C THR A 652 0.70 -5.30 22.12
N ASN A 653 -0.59 -5.15 21.77
CA ASN A 653 -1.17 -3.90 21.31
C ASN A 653 -1.50 -2.91 22.45
N ALA A 654 -2.07 -1.75 22.07
CA ALA A 654 -2.54 -0.68 22.95
C ALA A 654 -3.39 -1.13 24.16
N ASN A 655 -4.12 -2.25 24.02
CA ASN A 655 -5.06 -2.74 25.01
C ASN A 655 -4.50 -3.90 25.85
N GLY A 656 -3.20 -4.19 25.72
CA GLY A 656 -2.54 -5.31 26.41
C GLY A 656 -2.85 -6.69 25.81
N ALA A 657 -3.47 -6.74 24.62
CA ALA A 657 -3.78 -7.99 23.93
C ALA A 657 -2.66 -8.38 22.95
N LEU A 658 -2.31 -9.67 22.92
CA LEU A 658 -1.41 -10.24 21.92
C LEU A 658 -2.16 -10.39 20.59
N VAL A 659 -1.63 -9.80 19.53
CA VAL A 659 -2.22 -9.77 18.17
C VAL A 659 -1.15 -10.05 17.12
N PRO A 660 -1.51 -10.60 15.94
CA PRO A 660 -0.55 -10.80 14.85
C PRO A 660 0.08 -9.48 14.39
N ASP A 661 1.38 -9.50 14.17
CA ASP A 661 2.11 -8.46 13.45
C ASP A 661 1.95 -8.68 11.94
N VAL A 662 0.84 -8.16 11.40
CA VAL A 662 0.49 -8.29 9.97
C VAL A 662 1.58 -7.76 9.04
N HIS A 663 2.38 -6.77 9.47
CA HIS A 663 3.48 -6.21 8.68
C HIS A 663 4.64 -7.20 8.54
N SER A 664 5.03 -7.85 9.64
CA SER A 664 6.06 -8.89 9.62
C SER A 664 5.59 -10.13 8.85
N ILE A 665 4.32 -10.54 9.00
CA ILE A 665 3.72 -11.68 8.28
C ILE A 665 3.66 -11.38 6.78
N GLY A 666 3.12 -10.23 6.38
CA GLY A 666 3.06 -9.82 4.98
C GLY A 666 4.43 -9.60 4.34
N PHE A 667 5.44 -9.21 5.11
CA PHE A 667 6.83 -9.16 4.63
C PHE A 667 7.34 -10.55 4.17
N VAL A 668 6.95 -11.64 4.84
CA VAL A 668 7.28 -13.00 4.38
C VAL A 668 6.56 -13.29 3.05
N TRP A 669 5.29 -12.92 2.92
CA TRP A 669 4.53 -13.07 1.67
C TRP A 669 5.17 -12.29 0.50
N ALA A 670 5.47 -11.00 0.70
CA ALA A 670 6.15 -10.17 -0.29
C ALA A 670 7.54 -10.70 -0.66
N THR A 671 8.27 -11.30 0.29
CA THR A 671 9.55 -11.97 0.03
C THR A 671 9.38 -13.14 -0.95
N ILE A 672 8.32 -13.94 -0.82
CA ILE A 672 8.01 -15.03 -1.77
C ILE A 672 7.67 -14.48 -3.16
N LEU A 673 6.84 -13.44 -3.23
CA LEU A 673 6.47 -12.81 -4.51
C LEU A 673 7.66 -12.11 -5.19
N TRP A 674 8.60 -11.56 -4.43
CA TRP A 674 9.84 -10.97 -4.96
C TRP A 674 10.79 -12.03 -5.53
N ASP A 675 10.97 -13.16 -4.84
CA ASP A 675 11.66 -14.34 -5.40
C ASP A 675 10.98 -14.80 -6.70
N LEU A 676 9.65 -14.80 -6.75
CA LEU A 676 8.86 -15.21 -7.93
C LEU A 676 9.07 -14.25 -9.09
N HIS A 677 9.09 -12.95 -8.83
CA HIS A 677 9.36 -11.93 -9.83
C HIS A 677 10.69 -12.18 -10.53
N TRP A 678 11.78 -12.37 -9.77
CA TRP A 678 13.09 -12.61 -10.37
C TRP A 678 13.16 -13.93 -11.16
N LYS A 679 12.35 -14.94 -10.80
CA LYS A 679 12.23 -16.18 -11.59
C LYS A 679 11.41 -16.04 -12.87
N TYR A 680 10.41 -15.16 -12.90
CA TYR A 680 9.75 -14.78 -14.16
C TYR A 680 10.67 -13.94 -15.04
N VAL A 681 11.45 -13.02 -14.46
CA VAL A 681 12.46 -12.22 -15.17
C VAL A 681 13.56 -13.10 -15.78
N GLU A 682 14.05 -14.11 -15.07
CA GLU A 682 15.02 -15.10 -15.59
C GLU A 682 14.49 -15.82 -16.85
N LYS A 683 13.18 -16.07 -16.92
CA LYS A 683 12.53 -16.82 -18.00
C LYS A 683 12.06 -15.95 -19.18
N TYR A 684 11.60 -14.72 -18.90
CA TYR A 684 10.87 -13.87 -19.86
C TYR A 684 11.48 -12.47 -20.04
N GLY A 685 12.58 -12.15 -19.36
CA GLY A 685 13.25 -10.85 -19.43
C GLY A 685 12.70 -9.82 -18.44
N PHE A 686 13.52 -8.80 -18.14
CA PHE A 686 13.18 -7.71 -17.25
C PHE A 686 12.57 -6.53 -18.00
N ASN A 687 11.54 -5.92 -17.43
CA ASN A 687 11.17 -4.54 -17.73
C ASN A 687 10.82 -3.82 -16.41
N ASN A 688 11.27 -2.59 -16.26
CA ASN A 688 11.03 -1.80 -15.06
C ASN A 688 9.72 -0.98 -15.17
N ASP A 689 9.26 -0.67 -16.39
CA ASP A 689 7.86 -0.30 -16.62
C ASP A 689 7.08 -1.58 -16.96
N ILE A 690 6.33 -2.06 -15.97
CA ILE A 690 5.53 -3.28 -16.10
C ILE A 690 4.41 -3.16 -17.16
N THR A 691 4.05 -1.95 -17.60
CA THR A 691 3.05 -1.72 -18.64
C THR A 691 3.62 -1.60 -20.05
N ALA A 692 4.93 -1.50 -20.22
CA ALA A 692 5.58 -1.26 -21.51
C ALA A 692 5.74 -2.52 -22.38
N ASP A 693 5.84 -3.72 -21.79
CA ASP A 693 5.73 -4.99 -22.51
C ASP A 693 5.00 -6.06 -21.66
N PRO A 694 3.76 -6.45 -22.03
CA PRO A 694 3.01 -7.49 -21.32
C PRO A 694 3.64 -8.89 -21.43
N ASN A 695 4.65 -9.08 -22.30
CA ASN A 695 5.39 -10.32 -22.41
C ASN A 695 6.60 -10.42 -21.50
N SER A 696 7.04 -9.31 -20.88
CA SER A 696 8.15 -9.30 -19.94
C SER A 696 7.84 -10.14 -18.70
N GLY A 697 8.89 -10.65 -18.04
CA GLY A 697 8.74 -11.38 -16.78
C GLY A 697 8.08 -10.54 -15.69
N SER A 698 8.45 -9.25 -15.62
CA SER A 698 7.86 -8.27 -14.71
C SER A 698 6.35 -8.10 -14.90
N ALA A 699 5.87 -7.97 -16.14
CA ALA A 699 4.44 -7.86 -16.42
C ALA A 699 3.71 -9.19 -16.15
N ARG A 700 4.29 -10.32 -16.58
CA ARG A 700 3.68 -11.65 -16.45
C ARG A 700 3.49 -12.09 -15.01
N VAL A 701 4.47 -11.86 -14.14
CA VAL A 701 4.34 -12.19 -12.70
C VAL A 701 3.30 -11.30 -12.04
N PHE A 702 3.28 -10.01 -12.36
CA PHE A 702 2.33 -9.07 -11.78
C PHE A 702 0.89 -9.40 -12.19
N GLN A 703 0.65 -9.71 -13.47
CA GLN A 703 -0.63 -10.22 -13.95
C GLN A 703 -1.06 -11.49 -13.22
N ALA A 704 -0.16 -12.46 -13.03
CA ALA A 704 -0.47 -13.71 -12.32
C ALA A 704 -0.81 -13.49 -10.83
N VAL A 705 -0.19 -12.48 -10.18
CA VAL A 705 -0.51 -12.09 -8.80
C VAL A 705 -1.87 -11.37 -8.71
N VAL A 706 -2.18 -10.44 -9.63
CA VAL A 706 -3.49 -9.76 -9.69
C VAL A 706 -4.62 -10.75 -10.01
N ASP A 707 -4.39 -11.69 -10.93
CA ASP A 707 -5.35 -12.77 -11.19
C ASP A 707 -5.46 -13.76 -10.02
N GLY A 708 -4.38 -14.02 -9.28
CA GLY A 708 -4.43 -14.78 -8.02
C GLY A 708 -5.33 -14.10 -6.97
N LEU A 709 -5.19 -12.78 -6.80
CA LEU A 709 -6.08 -11.96 -5.96
C LEU A 709 -7.54 -12.07 -6.38
N LYS A 710 -7.84 -12.13 -7.68
CA LYS A 710 -9.22 -12.33 -8.18
C LYS A 710 -9.79 -13.71 -7.85
N LEU A 711 -8.94 -14.74 -7.86
CA LEU A 711 -9.35 -16.14 -7.73
C LEU A 711 -9.43 -16.65 -6.28
N GLN A 712 -8.65 -16.07 -5.36
CA GLN A 712 -8.64 -16.51 -3.98
C GLN A 712 -9.98 -16.26 -3.26
N GLY A 713 -10.27 -17.14 -2.30
CA GLY A 713 -11.48 -17.05 -1.46
C GLY A 713 -11.37 -16.01 -0.36
N CYS A 714 -12.43 -15.90 0.44
CA CYS A 714 -12.45 -15.10 1.65
C CYS A 714 -11.56 -15.74 2.73
N TYR A 715 -10.81 -14.93 3.49
CA TYR A 715 -9.86 -15.38 4.50
C TYR A 715 -8.82 -16.38 3.93
N PRO A 716 -7.96 -15.99 2.97
CA PRO A 716 -6.98 -16.89 2.39
C PRO A 716 -5.72 -17.01 3.25
N THR A 717 -5.21 -18.24 3.38
CA THR A 717 -3.85 -18.53 3.90
C THR A 717 -2.81 -18.43 2.78
N PHE A 718 -1.50 -18.45 3.08
CA PHE A 718 -0.41 -18.44 2.08
C PHE A 718 -0.53 -19.59 1.10
N ILE A 719 -0.99 -20.75 1.59
CA ILE A 719 -1.28 -21.95 0.78
C ILE A 719 -2.41 -21.66 -0.23
N MET A 720 -3.49 -21.02 0.22
CA MET A 720 -4.60 -20.63 -0.66
C MET A 720 -4.18 -19.55 -1.67
N GLY A 721 -3.36 -18.58 -1.26
CA GLY A 721 -2.80 -17.55 -2.14
C GLY A 721 -1.89 -18.15 -3.22
N ARG A 722 -1.00 -19.08 -2.85
CA ARG A 722 -0.16 -19.85 -3.77
C ARG A 722 -1.01 -20.59 -4.80
N ASP A 723 -2.02 -21.32 -4.32
CA ASP A 723 -2.85 -22.17 -5.17
C ASP A 723 -3.73 -21.34 -6.11
N ALA A 724 -4.17 -20.14 -5.69
CA ALA A 724 -4.84 -19.17 -6.56
C ALA A 724 -3.92 -18.63 -7.67
N ILE A 725 -2.64 -18.34 -7.39
CA ILE A 725 -1.66 -17.93 -8.41
C ILE A 725 -1.36 -19.09 -9.38
N ILE A 726 -1.31 -20.34 -8.90
CA ILE A 726 -1.18 -21.52 -9.75
C ILE A 726 -2.42 -21.70 -10.64
N ALA A 727 -3.63 -21.50 -10.10
CA ALA A 727 -4.87 -21.54 -10.87
C ALA A 727 -4.92 -20.45 -11.95
N ALA A 728 -4.42 -19.25 -11.65
CA ALA A 728 -4.29 -18.16 -12.61
C ALA A 728 -3.34 -18.51 -13.78
N ASP A 729 -2.16 -19.08 -13.49
CA ASP A 729 -1.23 -19.57 -14.54
C ASP A 729 -1.82 -20.74 -15.34
N GLN A 730 -2.54 -21.64 -14.67
CA GLN A 730 -3.21 -22.77 -15.32
C GLN A 730 -4.30 -22.31 -16.31
N ALA A 731 -5.06 -21.27 -15.95
CA ALA A 731 -6.09 -20.71 -16.82
C ALA A 731 -5.52 -19.86 -17.97
N SER A 732 -4.54 -18.99 -17.68
CA SER A 732 -4.01 -18.02 -18.65
C SER A 732 -2.96 -18.59 -19.61
N THR A 733 -2.02 -19.40 -19.11
CA THR A 733 -0.89 -19.95 -19.90
C THR A 733 -0.96 -21.46 -20.11
N GLY A 734 -1.96 -22.14 -19.55
CA GLY A 734 -2.03 -23.61 -19.56
C GLY A 734 -1.13 -24.28 -18.53
N GLY A 735 -0.63 -23.54 -17.52
CA GLY A 735 0.24 -24.07 -16.46
C GLY A 735 1.73 -24.03 -16.81
N SER A 736 2.12 -23.21 -17.79
CA SER A 736 3.50 -23.15 -18.29
C SER A 736 4.53 -22.65 -17.27
N ASN A 737 4.08 -22.06 -16.15
CA ASN A 737 4.88 -21.59 -15.03
C ASN A 737 4.61 -22.35 -13.73
N LYS A 738 3.67 -23.31 -13.70
CA LYS A 738 3.31 -24.13 -12.52
C LYS A 738 4.53 -24.53 -11.70
N CYS A 739 5.54 -25.15 -12.32
CA CYS A 739 6.72 -25.60 -11.61
C CYS A 739 7.70 -24.48 -11.22
N THR A 740 7.72 -23.35 -11.93
CA THR A 740 8.45 -22.14 -11.49
C THR A 740 7.84 -21.58 -10.21
N ILE A 741 6.50 -21.51 -10.15
CA ILE A 741 5.75 -21.07 -8.97
C ILE A 741 6.02 -22.03 -7.81
N TRP A 742 5.77 -23.34 -7.99
CA TRP A 742 6.03 -24.34 -6.94
C TRP A 742 7.45 -24.31 -6.40
N ASN A 743 8.48 -24.22 -7.25
CA ASN A 743 9.87 -24.18 -6.81
C ASN A 743 10.19 -22.94 -5.96
N VAL A 744 9.56 -21.79 -6.22
CA VAL A 744 9.76 -20.56 -5.44
C VAL A 744 9.05 -20.65 -4.09
N PHE A 745 7.77 -21.03 -4.09
CA PHE A 745 6.98 -21.15 -2.87
C PHE A 745 7.57 -22.22 -1.93
N ALA A 746 7.94 -23.39 -2.47
CA ALA A 746 8.60 -24.44 -1.69
C ALA A 746 9.98 -24.01 -1.17
N LYS A 747 10.79 -23.26 -1.92
CA LYS A 747 12.08 -22.71 -1.42
C LYS A 747 11.89 -21.87 -0.14
N ARG A 748 10.72 -21.24 0.01
CA ARG A 748 10.34 -20.39 1.15
C ARG A 748 9.39 -21.10 2.13
N GLY A 749 9.29 -22.43 2.10
CA GLY A 749 8.52 -23.21 3.08
C GLY A 749 7.03 -23.42 2.77
N VAL A 750 6.50 -22.89 1.66
CA VAL A 750 5.09 -23.07 1.24
C VAL A 750 4.97 -24.20 0.19
N GLY A 751 5.58 -25.34 0.47
CA GLY A 751 5.59 -26.55 -0.36
C GLY A 751 4.32 -27.38 -0.31
N VAL A 752 4.33 -28.56 -0.95
CA VAL A 752 3.13 -29.40 -1.16
C VAL A 752 2.47 -29.81 0.15
N ASN A 753 3.26 -30.09 1.18
CA ASN A 753 2.75 -30.54 2.49
C ASN A 753 2.76 -29.42 3.55
N ALA A 754 2.95 -28.17 3.14
CA ALA A 754 2.88 -27.03 4.06
C ALA A 754 1.48 -26.98 4.68
N ASN A 755 1.39 -26.55 5.94
CA ASN A 755 0.13 -26.50 6.67
C ASN A 755 -0.05 -25.15 7.35
N ALA A 756 -1.19 -24.51 7.12
CA ALA A 756 -1.59 -23.24 7.72
C ALA A 756 -2.06 -23.37 9.18
N GLY A 757 -2.22 -24.59 9.68
CA GLY A 757 -2.66 -24.84 11.04
C GLY A 757 -4.09 -24.33 11.28
N SER A 758 -4.29 -23.54 12.33
CA SER A 758 -5.58 -22.92 12.64
C SER A 758 -5.57 -21.44 12.27
N LYS A 759 -6.59 -20.99 11.53
CA LYS A 759 -6.79 -19.55 11.19
C LYS A 759 -6.70 -18.61 12.41
N THR A 760 -7.08 -19.08 13.59
CA THR A 760 -7.04 -18.29 14.84
C THR A 760 -5.69 -18.33 15.56
N ASN A 761 -4.68 -19.00 15.02
CA ASN A 761 -3.37 -19.22 15.62
C ASN A 761 -2.23 -19.01 14.61
N ILE A 762 -1.33 -18.06 14.88
CA ILE A 762 -0.16 -17.77 14.06
C ILE A 762 1.11 -18.41 14.65
N ASN A 763 0.94 -19.56 15.31
CA ASN A 763 2.01 -20.31 15.98
C ASN A 763 1.90 -21.82 15.72
N ASP A 764 1.13 -22.24 14.71
CA ASP A 764 0.99 -23.64 14.28
C ASP A 764 1.16 -23.85 12.77
N GLN A 765 1.76 -22.88 12.07
CA GLN A 765 2.16 -23.03 10.67
C GLN A 765 3.33 -24.02 10.56
N VAL A 766 3.24 -24.95 9.62
CA VAL A 766 4.27 -25.96 9.35
C VAL A 766 4.79 -25.77 7.94
N GLU A 767 6.09 -25.48 7.83
CA GLU A 767 6.75 -25.36 6.54
C GLU A 767 7.05 -26.71 5.88
N ASP A 768 7.01 -26.71 4.55
CA ASP A 768 7.41 -27.83 3.70
C ASP A 768 8.19 -27.28 2.50
N PHE A 769 9.28 -27.96 2.14
CA PHE A 769 10.13 -27.58 1.01
C PHE A 769 9.97 -28.51 -0.19
N THR A 770 8.94 -29.35 -0.21
CA THR A 770 8.70 -30.29 -1.31
C THR A 770 7.88 -29.64 -2.43
N VAL A 771 8.11 -30.12 -3.64
CA VAL A 771 7.38 -29.72 -4.85
C VAL A 771 6.66 -30.93 -5.44
N PRO A 772 5.62 -30.74 -6.26
CA PRO A 772 4.92 -31.86 -6.92
C PRO A 772 5.91 -32.73 -7.70
N ALA A 773 5.64 -34.04 -7.78
CA ALA A 773 6.58 -35.00 -8.37
C ALA A 773 6.93 -34.66 -9.82
N GLU A 774 5.98 -34.13 -10.60
CA GLU A 774 6.21 -33.64 -11.95
C GLU A 774 7.16 -32.43 -12.00
N CYS A 775 7.17 -31.59 -10.97
CA CYS A 775 8.07 -30.45 -10.84
C CYS A 775 9.44 -30.83 -10.27
N ALA A 776 9.50 -31.85 -9.42
CA ALA A 776 10.77 -32.48 -9.01
C ALA A 776 11.48 -33.11 -10.22
N LEU A 777 10.72 -33.81 -11.09
CA LEU A 777 11.25 -34.41 -12.32
C LEU A 777 11.61 -33.38 -13.40
N ALA A 778 10.92 -32.23 -13.45
CA ALA A 778 11.25 -31.11 -14.33
C ALA A 778 12.65 -30.51 -14.09
N THR A 779 13.30 -30.80 -12.94
CA THR A 779 14.67 -30.34 -12.67
C THR A 779 15.77 -31.25 -13.28
N ASN A 780 15.42 -32.43 -13.83
CA ASN A 780 16.40 -33.34 -14.43
C ASN A 780 16.72 -33.10 -15.92
N GLU A 781 15.91 -32.31 -16.64
CA GLU A 781 16.26 -31.84 -18.00
C GLU A 781 17.20 -30.61 -18.01
N VAL A 782 17.51 -30.04 -16.84
CA VAL A 782 18.49 -28.93 -16.70
C VAL A 782 19.77 -29.37 -15.97
N THR A 783 19.71 -30.40 -15.12
CA THR A 783 20.91 -30.98 -14.47
C THR A 783 21.64 -32.01 -15.33
N SER A 784 21.02 -32.54 -16.38
CA SER A 784 21.71 -33.37 -17.38
C SER A 784 22.38 -32.50 -18.47
N VAL A 785 23.63 -32.11 -18.17
CA VAL A 785 24.62 -31.51 -19.09
C VAL A 785 24.22 -30.09 -19.57
N LYS A 786 24.95 -29.01 -19.24
CA LYS A 786 26.39 -28.84 -19.53
C LYS A 786 27.09 -27.85 -18.62
N GLY A 787 28.37 -28.09 -18.35
CA GLY A 787 29.30 -27.11 -17.78
C GLY A 787 29.72 -26.02 -18.79
N PHE A 788 28.80 -25.60 -19.65
CA PHE A 788 29.01 -24.77 -20.83
C PHE A 788 27.71 -24.04 -21.20
N SER A 789 27.76 -22.71 -21.26
CA SER A 789 26.67 -21.85 -21.73
C SER A 789 27.18 -20.80 -22.72
N ILE A 790 26.25 -20.22 -23.50
CA ILE A 790 26.54 -19.25 -24.56
C ILE A 790 25.67 -18.01 -24.34
N TYR A 791 26.28 -16.83 -24.30
CA TYR A 791 25.59 -15.56 -24.08
C TYR A 791 26.22 -14.43 -24.92
N PRO A 792 25.44 -13.50 -25.52
CA PRO A 792 23.99 -13.54 -25.64
C PRO A 792 23.53 -14.66 -26.60
N ASN A 793 22.33 -15.18 -26.38
CA ASN A 793 21.72 -16.19 -27.25
C ASN A 793 20.19 -16.06 -27.17
N PRO A 794 19.51 -15.41 -28.15
CA PRO A 794 20.01 -15.05 -29.48
C PRO A 794 21.12 -14.01 -29.52
N ALA A 795 22.00 -14.12 -30.52
CA ALA A 795 23.17 -13.28 -30.73
C ALA A 795 23.06 -12.41 -31.98
N LYS A 796 23.78 -11.28 -31.98
CA LYS A 796 23.88 -10.37 -33.14
C LYS A 796 25.22 -10.50 -33.86
N ASN A 797 26.30 -9.96 -33.29
CA ASN A 797 27.62 -9.89 -33.92
C ASN A 797 28.69 -10.73 -33.22
N GLU A 798 28.45 -11.13 -31.98
CA GLU A 798 29.38 -11.89 -31.15
C GLU A 798 28.66 -12.74 -30.10
N VAL A 799 29.33 -13.77 -29.57
CA VAL A 799 28.94 -14.52 -28.37
C VAL A 799 30.12 -14.84 -27.48
N PHE A 800 29.86 -14.94 -26.19
CA PHE A 800 30.79 -15.38 -25.15
C PHE A 800 30.45 -16.80 -24.73
N LEU A 801 31.48 -17.60 -24.46
CA LEU A 801 31.36 -18.97 -23.97
C LEU A 801 31.72 -18.99 -22.48
N ASN A 802 30.78 -19.37 -21.63
CA ASN A 802 31.01 -19.50 -20.19
C ASN A 802 31.13 -20.98 -19.82
N PHE A 803 32.11 -21.32 -19.00
CA PHE A 803 32.41 -22.71 -18.60
C PHE A 803 32.32 -22.84 -17.07
N LYS A 804 31.73 -23.93 -16.58
CA LYS A 804 31.55 -24.15 -15.13
C LYS A 804 32.88 -24.40 -14.40
N ASN A 805 33.89 -24.90 -15.12
CA ASN A 805 35.21 -25.21 -14.59
C ASN A 805 36.25 -24.31 -15.25
N THR A 806 37.35 -23.99 -14.54
CA THR A 806 38.52 -23.32 -15.12
C THR A 806 39.11 -24.16 -16.25
N ILE A 807 39.19 -23.60 -17.45
CA ILE A 807 39.73 -24.31 -18.62
C ILE A 807 41.22 -23.98 -18.79
N LEU A 808 42.04 -25.01 -18.97
CA LEU A 808 43.47 -24.89 -19.19
C LEU A 808 43.77 -24.76 -20.68
N GLY A 809 44.26 -23.59 -21.08
CA GLY A 809 44.64 -23.27 -22.47
C GLY A 809 43.48 -22.84 -23.37
N LYS A 810 43.78 -22.67 -24.66
CA LYS A 810 42.80 -22.19 -25.66
C LYS A 810 41.77 -23.27 -26.02
N VAL A 811 40.56 -22.81 -26.31
CA VAL A 811 39.42 -23.62 -26.75
C VAL A 811 39.17 -23.39 -28.24
N ASN A 812 39.09 -24.47 -29.01
CA ASN A 812 38.66 -24.47 -30.41
C ASN A 812 37.13 -24.48 -30.48
N VAL A 813 36.57 -23.42 -31.08
CA VAL A 813 35.14 -23.17 -31.24
C VAL A 813 34.77 -23.33 -32.71
N GLU A 814 33.89 -24.29 -32.99
CA GLU A 814 33.37 -24.62 -34.31
C GLU A 814 31.87 -24.27 -34.33
N ILE A 815 31.38 -23.65 -35.39
CA ILE A 815 29.96 -23.33 -35.57
C ILE A 815 29.47 -24.03 -36.83
N TYR A 816 28.42 -24.83 -36.71
CA TYR A 816 27.79 -25.59 -37.78
C TYR A 816 26.38 -25.06 -38.07
N ASP A 817 25.97 -25.04 -39.32
CA ASP A 817 24.58 -24.75 -39.70
C ASP A 817 23.65 -25.96 -39.47
N ALA A 818 22.35 -25.78 -39.71
CA ALA A 818 21.33 -26.82 -39.52
C ALA A 818 21.51 -28.06 -40.43
N SER A 819 22.34 -28.01 -41.47
CA SER A 819 22.71 -29.16 -42.31
C SER A 819 23.93 -29.93 -41.79
N GLY A 820 24.56 -29.45 -40.71
CA GLY A 820 25.80 -30.01 -40.17
C GLY A 820 27.07 -29.53 -40.88
N LYS A 821 26.98 -28.51 -41.74
CA LYS A 821 28.15 -27.91 -42.41
C LYS A 821 28.83 -26.88 -41.51
N LEU A 822 30.15 -26.96 -41.40
CA LEU A 822 30.97 -25.98 -40.67
C LEU A 822 30.91 -24.60 -41.38
N VAL A 823 30.53 -23.55 -40.65
CA VAL A 823 30.37 -22.17 -41.15
C VAL A 823 31.26 -21.14 -40.44
N SER A 824 31.81 -21.45 -39.26
CA SER A 824 32.81 -20.62 -38.59
C SER A 824 33.71 -21.49 -37.70
N GLN A 825 34.99 -21.13 -37.58
CA GLN A 825 35.93 -21.77 -36.66
C GLN A 825 36.89 -20.73 -36.10
N GLN A 826 37.04 -20.69 -34.78
CA GLN A 826 37.85 -19.71 -34.04
C GLN A 826 38.49 -20.40 -32.82
N GLN A 827 39.72 -20.02 -32.47
CA GLN A 827 40.27 -20.35 -31.15
C GLN A 827 40.11 -19.15 -30.23
N ILE A 828 39.58 -19.38 -29.03
CA ILE A 828 39.48 -18.37 -27.96
C ILE A 828 40.29 -18.78 -26.73
N ASP A 829 40.73 -17.82 -25.95
CA ASP A 829 41.22 -18.02 -24.58
C ASP A 829 40.10 -17.68 -23.57
N PRO A 830 39.47 -18.69 -22.92
CA PRO A 830 38.38 -18.44 -21.98
C PRO A 830 38.80 -17.60 -20.76
N SER A 831 40.08 -17.58 -20.38
CA SER A 831 40.57 -16.79 -19.24
C SER A 831 40.53 -15.28 -19.52
N SER A 832 40.65 -14.91 -20.79
CA SER A 832 40.60 -13.52 -21.28
C SER A 832 39.18 -13.02 -21.60
N LYS A 833 38.18 -13.90 -21.56
CA LYS A 833 36.79 -13.67 -22.03
C LYS A 833 36.72 -13.22 -23.51
N GLU A 834 37.61 -13.74 -24.35
CA GLU A 834 37.59 -13.52 -25.82
C GLU A 834 36.22 -13.88 -26.43
N ALA A 835 35.68 -12.97 -27.23
CA ALA A 835 34.39 -13.13 -27.91
C ALA A 835 34.52 -13.95 -29.20
N VAL A 836 33.55 -14.82 -29.46
CA VAL A 836 33.41 -15.55 -30.72
C VAL A 836 32.62 -14.69 -31.70
N ASN A 837 33.24 -14.26 -32.80
CA ASN A 837 32.60 -13.42 -33.79
C ASN A 837 31.53 -14.18 -34.59
N THR A 838 30.30 -13.67 -34.62
CA THR A 838 29.15 -14.19 -35.38
C THR A 838 28.66 -13.21 -36.46
N GLN A 839 29.36 -12.10 -36.67
CA GLN A 839 29.01 -11.03 -37.61
C GLN A 839 28.85 -11.51 -39.07
N LYS A 840 29.48 -12.62 -39.47
CA LYS A 840 29.32 -13.21 -40.82
C LYS A 840 28.19 -14.25 -40.95
N LEU A 841 27.52 -14.65 -39.86
CA LEU A 841 26.43 -15.62 -39.88
C LEU A 841 25.09 -14.95 -40.25
N ALA A 842 24.25 -15.61 -41.04
CA ALA A 842 22.89 -15.14 -41.31
C ALA A 842 21.94 -15.44 -40.14
N ASN A 843 20.78 -14.77 -40.07
CA ASN A 843 19.77 -15.09 -39.06
C ASN A 843 19.30 -16.55 -39.21
N GLY A 844 19.26 -17.30 -38.10
CA GLY A 844 19.03 -18.74 -38.14
C GLY A 844 19.52 -19.48 -36.89
N VAL A 845 19.40 -20.82 -36.92
CA VAL A 845 19.83 -21.71 -35.85
C VAL A 845 21.09 -22.48 -36.26
N TYR A 846 22.06 -22.51 -35.35
CA TYR A 846 23.38 -23.11 -35.51
C TYR A 846 23.69 -24.02 -34.31
N VAL A 847 24.66 -24.91 -34.49
CA VAL A 847 25.26 -25.70 -33.41
C VAL A 847 26.70 -25.23 -33.19
N VAL A 848 26.99 -24.69 -32.01
CA VAL A 848 28.35 -24.38 -31.57
C VAL A 848 28.93 -25.62 -30.90
N LYS A 849 30.19 -25.93 -31.18
CA LYS A 849 30.97 -26.99 -30.54
C LYS A 849 32.27 -26.40 -30.01
N ALA A 850 32.53 -26.59 -28.73
CA ALA A 850 33.72 -26.11 -28.04
C ALA A 850 34.58 -27.33 -27.63
N SER A 851 35.86 -27.32 -28.01
CA SER A 851 36.79 -28.44 -27.82
C SER A 851 38.14 -27.98 -27.28
N GLY A 852 38.72 -28.72 -26.33
CA GLY A 852 39.97 -28.39 -25.65
C GLY A 852 40.45 -29.52 -24.72
N ILE A 853 41.49 -29.26 -23.93
CA ILE A 853 42.03 -30.27 -22.99
C ILE A 853 40.97 -30.61 -21.93
N GLY A 854 40.51 -31.86 -21.93
CA GLY A 854 39.42 -32.31 -21.04
C GLY A 854 38.04 -31.72 -21.35
N LEU A 855 37.88 -31.05 -22.50
CA LEU A 855 36.68 -30.28 -22.83
C LEU A 855 36.12 -30.67 -24.20
N ASN A 856 34.85 -31.08 -24.23
CA ASN A 856 34.10 -31.33 -25.45
C ASN A 856 32.61 -31.04 -25.20
N TYR A 857 32.15 -29.86 -25.60
CA TYR A 857 30.77 -29.41 -25.44
C TYR A 857 30.15 -29.00 -26.76
N SER A 858 28.83 -29.08 -26.85
CA SER A 858 28.03 -28.51 -27.94
C SER A 858 26.84 -27.75 -27.39
N SER A 859 26.36 -26.71 -28.08
CA SER A 859 25.11 -26.02 -27.71
C SER A 859 24.45 -25.36 -28.91
N LYS A 860 23.15 -25.08 -28.79
CA LYS A 860 22.37 -24.35 -29.79
C LYS A 860 22.72 -22.86 -29.72
N LEU A 861 23.01 -22.27 -30.87
CA LEU A 861 23.18 -20.83 -31.06
C LEU A 861 22.10 -20.32 -32.01
N ILE A 862 21.45 -19.22 -31.64
CA ILE A 862 20.47 -18.52 -32.48
C ILE A 862 21.10 -17.20 -32.90
N ILE A 863 21.15 -16.90 -34.19
CA ILE A 863 21.53 -15.58 -34.71
C ILE A 863 20.25 -14.83 -35.07
N ASN A 864 20.09 -13.62 -34.52
CA ASN A 864 18.98 -12.73 -34.79
C ASN A 864 19.45 -11.27 -34.76
N LYS A 865 19.94 -10.80 -35.91
CA LYS A 865 20.43 -9.43 -36.13
C LYS A 865 19.29 -8.45 -36.35
#